data_AF-A0A7V2TT85-F1
#
_entry.id   AF-A0A7V2TT85-F1
#
_cell.length_a   1.000
_cell.length_b   1.000
_cell.length_c   1.000
_cell.angle_alpha   90.00
_cell.angle_beta   90.00
_cell.angle_gamma   90.00
#
_symmetry.space_group_name_H-M   'P 1'
#
loop_
_entity.id
_entity.type
_entity.pdbx_description
1 polymer ?
#
loop_
_entity_poly.entity_id
_entity_poly.type
_entity_poly.pdbx_seq_one_letter_code
_entity_poly.pdbx_strand_id
1 'polypeptide(L)'
;MRTPDCDSRSPKILWGTLCGVLFTLQAVAQSVTVPDVVTLLLADAEEVLTSAGLSPVLENVGCSDEYPLTTILSQDPPAGAVVSPGETIFLIMVSGPCSVTVPDIRGMDFDLAEIELFNLGLIRGDLTVECSDTVPAAHIIDQNPPPGTLVQAGTSVAVTVSDGICYRVPDVVGMTLSAAELQITTAGLVTGAVLPVCDDRYPAGIIVGQSPPAGTAVEPGSCVMLQISTACLAVPNVSGLSRTSALQAIRSAGFAAGVVWQECSNAIAAGNVISQSPPAGTDAVPGSQVDLVISSGGCPVSVPAVEGLSQSAAQAALTGANLTAGLIIQQCSNTVPAGNVIFQRPSAGTLIARGSAVDLVVSTGQCERYVTVPSVTGLTESAATTLITATELYLNRIDRQCSDTVPAGRVINQTPSTGALVVPGASVDLVVSTGGCPVIPDVSGLTQEEAQSQIIAAGLTPAILAQQCHETVSAGVVISQSPAPGGSTVLGNTVNLVLSTGPCNAVVPDVTGLQETEAGPALEAAGLVVGQMSVQCSDTVEAGRVISHTPAAGTPVSYGIPVNIVISGGNCLTAPGVTGQPLGDAQSALQDGGFSVGTVAQSCSDSIAEGTVISQNPPAGASVAAGTSFNLVISSGPCPVTVPALEGRSKAVAEAILTVGRLTVGAVTTACSDTVALNAVVGQSPPSGTQVLPGTAVNLVLASGPCTVTMPAVTGQTEADARQILLAAGMSVSTVTYECDGVPKDEVISQTPAGGVLVTVGTQVTLVVSSGPCPPRTISVPDLVGQNQISAVSWLVSSGLQVGTVTQECSDSIAGGTVIRQDPEAGAGALFRVELECHQVFRRHPGDEVIAVHGKGQAMLIPFRDHVIGVNEVKV
;
A
#
# COMPACT_ATOMS: atom_id res chain seq x y z
N MET A 1 -10.97 -32.49 -7.19
CA MET A 1 -10.95 -33.33 -8.41
C MET A 1 -9.54 -33.86 -8.61
N ARG A 2 -9.44 -35.14 -9.00
CA ARG A 2 -8.24 -35.98 -9.26
C ARG A 2 -7.48 -36.55 -8.04
N THR A 3 -7.89 -37.75 -7.66
CA THR A 3 -7.02 -38.91 -7.34
C THR A 3 -6.86 -39.78 -8.62
N PRO A 4 -6.21 -40.96 -8.66
CA PRO A 4 -5.33 -41.67 -7.69
C PRO A 4 -4.02 -42.24 -8.33
N ASP A 5 -3.15 -42.87 -7.54
CA ASP A 5 -2.70 -44.23 -7.88
C ASP A 5 -2.20 -45.03 -6.66
N CYS A 6 -2.82 -46.18 -6.43
CA CYS A 6 -2.36 -47.28 -5.59
C CYS A 6 -2.41 -48.52 -6.47
N ASP A 7 -1.31 -49.27 -6.60
CA ASP A 7 -1.39 -50.65 -7.04
C ASP A 7 -0.40 -51.54 -6.27
N SER A 8 -0.95 -52.64 -5.80
CA SER A 8 -0.28 -53.73 -5.12
C SER A 8 -0.60 -55.01 -5.89
N ARG A 9 0.40 -55.70 -6.44
CA ARG A 9 0.27 -57.12 -6.83
C ARG A 9 1.58 -57.88 -6.62
N SER A 10 1.49 -58.90 -5.77
CA SER A 10 2.43 -60.02 -5.53
C SER A 10 2.42 -61.01 -6.72
N PRO A 11 3.22 -62.12 -6.81
CA PRO A 11 2.97 -63.31 -5.96
C PRO A 11 4.10 -64.43 -5.86
N LYS A 12 3.78 -65.53 -5.13
CA LYS A 12 4.27 -66.96 -5.28
C LYS A 12 5.71 -67.31 -4.74
N ILE A 13 6.08 -68.49 -4.21
CA ILE A 13 5.50 -69.86 -4.07
C ILE A 13 6.42 -70.77 -3.19
N LEU A 14 5.79 -71.76 -2.52
CA LEU A 14 6.23 -73.07 -1.98
C LEU A 14 7.38 -73.28 -0.96
N TRP A 15 7.00 -74.03 0.07
CA TRP A 15 7.78 -74.73 1.08
C TRP A 15 8.40 -76.05 0.59
N GLY A 16 9.52 -76.43 1.23
CA GLY A 16 10.14 -77.76 1.19
C GLY A 16 10.80 -78.15 2.51
N THR A 17 9.99 -78.71 3.42
CA THR A 17 10.23 -79.86 4.32
C THR A 17 11.49 -80.03 5.21
N LEU A 18 11.19 -80.36 6.48
CA LEU A 18 11.86 -81.29 7.43
C LEU A 18 13.10 -80.80 8.21
N CYS A 19 12.96 -80.52 9.51
CA CYS A 19 13.01 -81.52 10.60
C CYS A 19 13.38 -80.88 11.96
N GLY A 20 12.57 -81.16 13.00
CA GLY A 20 12.99 -81.27 14.41
C GLY A 20 13.54 -80.03 15.14
N VAL A 21 12.75 -79.48 16.07
CA VAL A 21 12.83 -79.75 17.53
C VAL A 21 11.78 -78.86 18.22
N LEU A 22 10.89 -79.48 18.98
CA LEU A 22 9.99 -78.79 19.91
C LEU A 22 10.80 -78.07 20.98
N PHE A 23 10.66 -76.75 21.06
CA PHE A 23 10.75 -75.99 22.31
C PHE A 23 9.57 -75.03 22.34
N THR A 24 8.61 -75.31 23.21
CA THR A 24 7.51 -74.41 23.54
C THR A 24 8.05 -73.24 24.37
N LEU A 25 8.15 -72.06 23.77
CA LEU A 25 8.14 -70.79 24.49
C LEU A 25 6.87 -70.05 24.07
N GLN A 26 5.87 -70.02 24.95
CA GLN A 26 4.79 -69.06 24.89
C GLN A 26 5.39 -67.66 25.07
N ALA A 27 5.55 -66.90 23.97
CA ALA A 27 5.72 -65.46 24.06
C ALA A 27 4.36 -64.86 24.41
N VAL A 28 4.17 -64.49 25.67
CA VAL A 28 3.06 -63.62 26.07
C VAL A 28 3.34 -62.27 25.44
N ALA A 29 2.51 -61.84 24.48
CA ALA A 29 2.54 -60.47 23.99
C ALA A 29 2.19 -59.56 25.18
N GLN A 30 3.20 -58.91 25.77
CA GLN A 30 2.97 -57.89 26.79
C GLN A 30 2.32 -56.71 26.09
N SER A 31 1.13 -56.33 26.52
CA SER A 31 0.40 -55.18 25.99
C SER A 31 0.36 -54.08 27.04
N VAL A 32 0.54 -52.83 26.59
CA VAL A 32 0.53 -51.64 27.45
C VAL A 32 -0.76 -50.89 27.21
N THR A 33 -1.43 -50.47 28.28
CA THR A 33 -2.62 -49.62 28.17
C THR A 33 -2.16 -48.16 28.14
N VAL A 34 -2.60 -47.40 27.14
CA VAL A 34 -2.23 -45.98 26.97
C VAL A 34 -2.85 -45.16 28.12
N PRO A 35 -2.02 -44.50 28.97
CA PRO A 35 -2.50 -43.59 30.00
C PRO A 35 -3.24 -42.38 29.43
N ASP A 36 -4.13 -41.77 30.22
CA ASP A 36 -4.71 -40.48 29.89
C ASP A 36 -3.76 -39.36 30.27
N VAL A 37 -3.31 -38.61 29.27
CA VAL A 37 -2.45 -37.44 29.42
C VAL A 37 -3.08 -36.18 28.86
N VAL A 38 -4.33 -36.24 28.38
CA VAL A 38 -5.10 -35.05 28.00
C VAL A 38 -5.29 -34.18 29.25
N THR A 39 -5.16 -32.86 29.11
CA THR A 39 -5.16 -31.84 30.18
C THR A 39 -3.91 -31.80 31.08
N LEU A 40 -2.96 -32.72 30.93
CA LEU A 40 -1.66 -32.63 31.59
C LEU A 40 -0.74 -31.63 30.86
N LEU A 41 0.24 -31.07 31.57
CA LEU A 41 1.33 -30.34 30.92
C LEU A 41 2.23 -31.32 30.17
N LEU A 42 2.84 -30.89 29.07
CA LEU A 42 3.70 -31.72 28.24
C LEU A 42 4.76 -32.47 29.04
N ALA A 43 5.41 -31.81 30.01
CA ALA A 43 6.41 -32.44 30.87
C ALA A 43 5.83 -33.61 31.70
N ASP A 44 4.64 -33.43 32.26
CA ASP A 44 3.95 -34.46 33.05
C ASP A 44 3.43 -35.59 32.14
N ALA A 45 2.92 -35.25 30.95
CA ALA A 45 2.48 -36.19 29.94
C ALA A 45 3.63 -37.07 29.44
N GLU A 46 4.80 -36.47 29.16
CA GLU A 46 6.01 -37.19 28.76
C GLU A 46 6.48 -38.15 29.86
N GLU A 47 6.45 -37.72 31.12
CA GLU A 47 6.79 -38.58 32.26
C GLU A 47 5.83 -39.76 32.40
N VAL A 48 4.52 -39.52 32.31
CA VAL A 48 3.47 -40.55 32.41
C VAL A 48 3.56 -41.57 31.26
N LEU A 49 3.78 -41.12 30.02
CA LEU A 49 3.89 -42.01 28.87
C LEU A 49 5.20 -42.79 28.86
N THR A 50 6.31 -42.15 29.19
CA THR A 50 7.63 -42.81 29.24
C THR A 50 7.68 -43.83 30.37
N SER A 51 7.09 -43.54 31.53
CA SER A 51 7.00 -44.50 32.65
C SER A 51 6.09 -45.69 32.35
N ALA A 52 5.11 -45.53 31.45
CA ALA A 52 4.30 -46.62 30.90
C ALA A 52 5.02 -47.42 29.79
N GLY A 53 6.22 -47.01 29.37
CA GLY A 53 6.98 -47.65 28.29
C GLY A 53 6.48 -47.30 26.90
N LEU A 54 5.88 -46.11 26.73
CA LEU A 54 5.38 -45.56 25.47
C LEU A 54 6.24 -44.35 25.06
N SER A 55 6.26 -44.01 23.77
CA SER A 55 7.08 -42.92 23.23
C SER A 55 6.22 -41.70 22.88
N PRO A 56 6.19 -40.63 23.70
CA PRO A 56 5.48 -39.41 23.34
C PRO A 56 6.14 -38.71 22.14
N VAL A 57 5.34 -38.26 21.19
CA VAL A 57 5.78 -37.41 20.06
C VAL A 57 4.77 -36.29 19.88
N LEU A 58 5.24 -35.05 19.84
CA LEU A 58 4.41 -33.92 19.44
C LEU A 58 4.14 -33.99 17.94
N GLU A 59 2.88 -34.21 17.58
CA GLU A 59 2.44 -34.27 16.19
C GLU A 59 2.08 -32.89 15.66
N ASN A 60 1.38 -32.11 16.48
CA ASN A 60 0.92 -30.77 16.10
C ASN A 60 0.69 -29.88 17.33
N VAL A 61 0.36 -28.62 17.11
CA VAL A 61 -0.06 -27.67 18.14
C VAL A 61 -1.49 -27.17 17.85
N GLY A 62 -2.28 -27.02 18.90
CA GLY A 62 -3.63 -26.46 18.86
C GLY A 62 -3.72 -25.22 19.73
N CYS A 63 -4.79 -24.43 19.58
CA CYS A 63 -5.08 -23.30 20.47
C CYS A 63 -6.10 -23.70 21.54
N SER A 64 -6.07 -23.03 22.69
CA SER A 64 -7.12 -23.15 23.72
C SER A 64 -7.21 -21.88 24.56
N ASP A 65 -8.43 -21.41 24.79
CA ASP A 65 -8.71 -20.32 25.75
C ASP A 65 -8.96 -20.84 27.17
N GLU A 66 -9.06 -22.17 27.35
CA GLU A 66 -9.40 -22.83 28.61
C GLU A 66 -8.15 -23.38 29.32
N TYR A 67 -7.19 -23.89 28.56
CA TYR A 67 -6.00 -24.57 29.09
C TYR A 67 -4.74 -23.73 28.88
N PRO A 68 -3.79 -23.70 29.85
CA PRO A 68 -2.55 -22.93 29.73
C PRO A 68 -1.64 -23.47 28.63
N LEU A 69 -0.62 -22.68 28.26
CA LEU A 69 0.41 -23.10 27.32
C LEU A 69 0.98 -24.46 27.72
N THR A 70 1.33 -25.28 26.72
CA THR A 70 1.93 -26.61 26.88
C THR A 70 1.03 -27.71 27.44
N THR A 71 -0.25 -27.45 27.68
CA THR A 71 -1.22 -28.51 28.02
C THR A 71 -1.52 -29.39 26.81
N ILE A 72 -1.68 -30.70 27.01
CA ILE A 72 -2.09 -31.63 25.95
C ILE A 72 -3.60 -31.53 25.70
N LEU A 73 -3.98 -31.20 24.47
CA LEU A 73 -5.37 -31.12 24.00
C LEU A 73 -5.92 -32.45 23.49
N SER A 74 -5.04 -33.25 22.89
CA SER A 74 -5.41 -34.54 22.32
C SER A 74 -4.21 -35.46 22.34
N GLN A 75 -4.50 -36.75 22.48
CA GLN A 75 -3.55 -37.83 22.32
C GLN A 75 -4.12 -38.86 21.34
N ASP A 76 -3.26 -39.48 20.55
CA ASP A 76 -3.58 -40.62 19.70
C ASP A 76 -2.47 -41.68 19.80
N PRO A 77 -2.75 -42.96 20.10
CA PRO A 77 -4.04 -43.56 20.45
C PRO A 77 -4.73 -42.97 21.70
N PRO A 78 -6.06 -43.02 21.79
CA PRO A 78 -6.80 -42.46 22.92
C PRO A 78 -6.53 -43.24 24.22
N ALA A 79 -6.78 -42.59 25.35
CA ALA A 79 -6.62 -43.18 26.67
C ALA A 79 -7.38 -44.52 26.78
N GLY A 80 -6.73 -45.52 27.39
CA GLY A 80 -7.27 -46.87 27.52
C GLY A 80 -7.06 -47.78 26.31
N ALA A 81 -6.52 -47.29 25.19
CA ALA A 81 -6.13 -48.12 24.06
C ALA A 81 -5.03 -49.12 24.48
N VAL A 82 -5.06 -50.33 23.90
CA VAL A 82 -4.08 -51.38 24.19
C VAL A 82 -3.10 -51.45 23.03
N VAL A 83 -1.84 -51.08 23.29
CA VAL A 83 -0.78 -50.95 22.28
C VAL A 83 0.44 -51.81 22.63
N SER A 84 1.35 -51.93 21.67
CA SER A 84 2.62 -52.61 21.91
C SER A 84 3.55 -51.76 22.79
N PRO A 85 4.43 -52.36 23.60
CA PRO A 85 5.47 -51.62 24.31
C PRO A 85 6.34 -50.83 23.32
N GLY A 86 6.58 -49.55 23.61
CA GLY A 86 7.34 -48.62 22.76
C GLY A 86 6.53 -47.94 21.65
N GLU A 87 5.21 -48.14 21.59
CA GLU A 87 4.35 -47.45 20.60
C GLU A 87 4.45 -45.93 20.74
N THR A 88 4.36 -45.22 19.61
CA THR A 88 4.37 -43.75 19.59
C THR A 88 2.99 -43.21 19.93
N ILE A 89 2.93 -42.30 20.90
CA ILE A 89 1.72 -41.56 21.24
C ILE A 89 1.87 -40.14 20.70
N PHE A 90 1.05 -39.80 19.72
CA PHE A 90 1.00 -38.49 19.10
C PHE A 90 0.21 -37.53 19.99
N LEU A 91 0.85 -36.42 20.36
CA LEU A 91 0.28 -35.41 21.22
C LEU A 91 0.03 -34.11 20.45
N ILE A 92 -1.11 -33.48 20.72
CA ILE A 92 -1.39 -32.10 20.30
C ILE A 92 -1.36 -31.22 21.54
N MET A 93 -0.48 -30.22 21.58
CA MET A 93 -0.32 -29.31 22.74
C MET A 93 -0.89 -27.91 22.48
N VAL A 94 -1.27 -27.20 23.54
CA VAL A 94 -1.67 -25.79 23.50
C VAL A 94 -0.46 -24.90 23.19
N SER A 95 -0.51 -24.16 22.07
CA SER A 95 0.50 -23.15 21.69
C SER A 95 0.09 -21.71 22.01
N GLY A 96 -1.18 -21.44 22.30
CA GLY A 96 -1.70 -20.10 22.61
C GLY A 96 -3.23 -20.05 22.74
N PRO A 97 -3.79 -18.89 23.15
CA PRO A 97 -5.24 -18.66 23.14
C PRO A 97 -5.78 -18.72 21.71
N CYS A 98 -7.02 -19.19 21.55
CA CYS A 98 -7.69 -19.22 20.23
C CYS A 98 -8.16 -17.83 19.78
N SER A 99 -8.21 -16.89 20.71
CA SER A 99 -8.53 -15.49 20.45
C SER A 99 -7.38 -14.57 20.83
N VAL A 100 -7.08 -13.63 19.94
CA VAL A 100 -6.03 -12.63 20.06
C VAL A 100 -6.69 -11.25 19.98
N THR A 101 -6.28 -10.34 20.85
CA THR A 101 -6.74 -8.95 20.78
C THR A 101 -5.90 -8.20 19.76
N VAL A 102 -6.53 -7.55 18.78
CA VAL A 102 -5.84 -6.76 17.76
C VAL A 102 -5.14 -5.56 18.45
N PRO A 103 -3.81 -5.42 18.35
CA PRO A 103 -3.08 -4.31 18.95
C PRO A 103 -3.37 -2.97 18.22
N ASP A 104 -3.06 -1.84 18.85
CA ASP A 104 -3.05 -0.54 18.16
C ASP A 104 -1.69 -0.34 17.49
N ILE A 105 -1.65 -0.56 16.18
CA ILE A 105 -0.48 -0.37 15.32
C ILE A 105 -0.52 0.97 14.57
N ARG A 106 -1.53 1.81 14.77
CA ARG A 106 -1.60 3.14 14.16
C ARG A 106 -0.48 4.03 14.69
N GLY A 107 0.17 4.74 13.77
CA GLY A 107 1.34 5.58 14.05
C GLY A 107 2.62 4.80 14.32
N MET A 108 2.60 3.47 14.22
CA MET A 108 3.79 2.62 14.30
C MET A 108 4.45 2.55 12.92
N ASP A 109 5.78 2.38 12.91
CA ASP A 109 6.52 2.07 11.69
C ASP A 109 6.05 0.73 11.12
N PHE A 110 5.90 0.64 9.80
CA PHE A 110 5.30 -0.51 9.13
C PHE A 110 6.05 -1.82 9.41
N ASP A 111 7.39 -1.80 9.42
CA ASP A 111 8.20 -2.99 9.68
C ASP A 111 8.03 -3.46 11.14
N LEU A 112 7.93 -2.50 12.08
CA LEU A 112 7.66 -2.80 13.49
C LEU A 112 6.24 -3.34 13.71
N ALA A 113 5.25 -2.81 12.99
CA ALA A 113 3.88 -3.29 13.06
C ALA A 113 3.73 -4.72 12.53
N GLU A 114 4.45 -5.09 11.47
CA GLU A 114 4.45 -6.48 10.96
C GLU A 114 5.03 -7.45 12.00
N ILE A 115 6.08 -7.06 12.72
CA ILE A 115 6.66 -7.85 13.82
C ILE A 115 5.66 -8.01 14.98
N GLU A 116 4.98 -6.94 15.37
CA GLU A 116 4.00 -6.96 16.46
C GLU A 116 2.81 -7.89 16.12
N LEU A 117 2.28 -7.79 14.89
CA LEU A 117 1.22 -8.68 14.41
C LEU A 117 1.67 -10.14 14.41
N PHE A 118 2.88 -10.41 13.89
CA PHE A 118 3.44 -11.75 13.83
C PHE A 118 3.61 -12.38 15.23
N ASN A 119 4.12 -11.61 16.20
CA ASN A 119 4.31 -12.09 17.57
C ASN A 119 2.99 -12.46 18.27
N LEU A 120 1.90 -11.80 17.89
CA LEU A 120 0.56 -12.09 18.41
C LEU A 120 -0.17 -13.17 17.60
N GLY A 121 0.48 -13.75 16.58
CA GLY A 121 -0.12 -14.76 15.71
C GLY A 121 -1.19 -14.20 14.77
N LEU A 122 -1.21 -12.89 14.52
CA LEU A 122 -2.00 -12.25 13.47
C LEU A 122 -1.19 -12.21 12.17
N ILE A 123 -1.87 -12.15 11.03
CA ILE A 123 -1.19 -12.03 9.73
C ILE A 123 -1.44 -10.65 9.14
N ARG A 124 -0.46 -10.11 8.41
CA ARG A 124 -0.65 -8.85 7.68
C ARG A 124 -1.61 -9.07 6.51
N GLY A 125 -2.64 -8.24 6.43
CA GLY A 125 -3.67 -8.25 5.41
C GLY A 125 -3.35 -7.34 4.23
N ASP A 126 -4.40 -6.85 3.57
CA ASP A 126 -4.27 -5.93 2.45
C ASP A 126 -3.56 -4.64 2.87
N LEU A 127 -2.65 -4.18 2.02
CA LEU A 127 -1.92 -2.92 2.20
C LEU A 127 -2.49 -1.88 1.27
N THR A 128 -2.97 -0.79 1.85
CA THR A 128 -3.34 0.43 1.12
C THR A 128 -2.28 1.48 1.40
N VAL A 129 -1.89 2.26 0.40
CA VAL A 129 -0.95 3.37 0.55
C VAL A 129 -1.72 4.66 0.32
N GLU A 130 -1.63 5.60 1.26
CA GLU A 130 -2.25 6.92 1.17
C GLU A 130 -1.25 7.98 1.66
N CYS A 131 -1.35 9.22 1.18
CA CYS A 131 -0.55 10.31 1.74
C CYS A 131 -1.15 10.80 3.07
N SER A 132 -0.31 11.32 3.97
CA SER A 132 -0.74 11.94 5.22
C SER A 132 0.15 13.12 5.61
N ASP A 133 -0.46 14.29 5.78
CA ASP A 133 0.21 15.49 6.29
C ASP A 133 0.62 15.35 7.78
N THR A 134 0.10 14.33 8.49
CA THR A 134 0.28 14.14 9.94
C THR A 134 1.03 12.87 10.32
N VAL A 135 1.07 11.87 9.44
CA VAL A 135 1.71 10.56 9.69
C VAL A 135 2.97 10.47 8.82
N PRO A 136 4.17 10.29 9.40
CA PRO A 136 5.41 10.18 8.63
C PRO A 136 5.37 9.05 7.60
N ALA A 137 6.17 9.16 6.54
CA ALA A 137 6.30 8.08 5.56
C ALA A 137 6.65 6.75 6.24
N ALA A 138 6.14 5.64 5.68
CA ALA A 138 6.27 4.28 6.19
C ALA A 138 5.60 4.00 7.56
N HIS A 139 4.79 4.93 8.09
CA HIS A 139 4.02 4.68 9.32
C HIS A 139 2.55 4.39 9.00
N ILE A 140 1.90 3.59 9.84
CA ILE A 140 0.50 3.18 9.63
C ILE A 140 -0.46 4.33 9.96
N ILE A 141 -1.29 4.70 8.99
CA ILE A 141 -2.38 5.67 9.11
C ILE A 141 -3.58 5.02 9.80
N ASP A 142 -3.99 3.86 9.30
CA ASP A 142 -5.19 3.17 9.77
C ASP A 142 -5.02 1.65 9.72
N GLN A 143 -5.84 0.95 10.50
CA GLN A 143 -5.85 -0.51 10.56
C GLN A 143 -7.28 -1.04 10.60
N ASN A 144 -7.47 -2.24 10.06
CA ASN A 144 -8.73 -2.97 10.15
C ASN A 144 -8.45 -4.47 10.33
N PRO A 145 -8.93 -5.13 11.40
CA PRO A 145 -9.87 -4.64 12.43
C PRO A 145 -9.31 -3.54 13.34
N PRO A 146 -10.18 -2.70 13.96
CA PRO A 146 -9.75 -1.64 14.83
C PRO A 146 -9.08 -2.19 16.12
N PRO A 147 -8.25 -1.39 16.80
CA PRO A 147 -7.57 -1.82 18.01
C PRO A 147 -8.53 -2.31 19.10
N GLY A 148 -8.13 -3.34 19.85
CA GLY A 148 -8.94 -3.94 20.91
C GLY A 148 -9.96 -4.98 20.43
N THR A 149 -10.08 -5.21 19.12
CA THR A 149 -10.99 -6.24 18.58
C THR A 149 -10.47 -7.64 18.92
N LEU A 150 -11.33 -8.52 19.41
CA LEU A 150 -11.00 -9.94 19.60
C LEU A 150 -11.21 -10.69 18.28
N VAL A 151 -10.14 -11.31 17.77
CA VAL A 151 -10.14 -12.08 16.53
C VAL A 151 -9.49 -13.44 16.74
N GLN A 152 -9.68 -14.37 15.81
CA GLN A 152 -8.97 -15.66 15.90
C GLN A 152 -7.50 -15.50 15.53
N ALA A 153 -6.63 -16.28 16.16
CA ALA A 153 -5.24 -16.38 15.71
C ALA A 153 -5.19 -16.76 14.21
N GLY A 154 -4.34 -16.08 13.44
CA GLY A 154 -4.27 -16.18 11.98
C GLY A 154 -5.19 -15.23 11.21
N THR A 155 -5.96 -14.37 11.89
CA THR A 155 -6.78 -13.34 11.24
C THR A 155 -5.90 -12.27 10.60
N SER A 156 -6.28 -11.82 9.40
CA SER A 156 -5.58 -10.74 8.70
C SER A 156 -5.94 -9.36 9.22
N VAL A 157 -4.93 -8.50 9.41
CA VAL A 157 -5.10 -7.07 9.73
C VAL A 157 -4.69 -6.26 8.50
N ALA A 158 -5.66 -5.69 7.80
CA ALA A 158 -5.41 -4.75 6.71
C ALA A 158 -4.89 -3.43 7.29
N VAL A 159 -3.96 -2.81 6.57
CA VAL A 159 -3.25 -1.61 7.05
C VAL A 159 -3.17 -0.58 5.93
N THR A 160 -3.37 0.68 6.30
CA THR A 160 -3.15 1.84 5.43
C THR A 160 -1.85 2.50 5.87
N VAL A 161 -0.88 2.65 4.98
CA VAL A 161 0.46 3.19 5.28
C VAL A 161 0.63 4.56 4.62
N SER A 162 1.28 5.48 5.32
CA SER A 162 1.63 6.80 4.82
C SER A 162 2.80 6.74 3.83
N ASP A 163 2.67 7.35 2.66
CA ASP A 163 3.80 7.61 1.75
C ASP A 163 4.53 8.93 2.03
N GLY A 164 4.01 9.75 2.96
CA GLY A 164 4.53 11.06 3.32
C GLY A 164 3.53 12.20 3.17
N ILE A 165 4.04 13.42 3.04
CA ILE A 165 3.22 14.64 2.91
C ILE A 165 2.38 14.64 1.64
N CYS A 166 1.13 15.11 1.71
CA CYS A 166 0.26 15.18 0.55
C CYS A 166 0.69 16.30 -0.40
N TYR A 167 1.01 15.95 -1.65
CA TYR A 167 1.26 16.93 -2.69
C TYR A 167 -0.06 17.45 -3.24
N ARG A 168 -0.23 18.77 -3.29
CA ARG A 168 -1.46 19.40 -3.78
C ARG A 168 -1.22 20.02 -5.14
N VAL A 169 -2.10 19.73 -6.08
CA VAL A 169 -2.03 20.32 -7.42
C VAL A 169 -2.15 21.85 -7.30
N PRO A 170 -1.15 22.63 -7.75
CA PRO A 170 -1.23 24.08 -7.68
C PRO A 170 -2.30 24.62 -8.64
N ASP A 171 -2.84 25.80 -8.35
CA ASP A 171 -3.65 26.54 -9.32
C ASP A 171 -2.72 27.26 -10.30
N VAL A 172 -2.77 26.82 -11.56
CA VAL A 172 -1.99 27.38 -12.68
C VAL A 172 -2.89 27.99 -13.75
N VAL A 173 -4.21 28.01 -13.56
CA VAL A 173 -5.14 28.65 -14.50
C VAL A 173 -4.90 30.16 -14.49
N GLY A 174 -4.83 30.76 -15.68
CA GLY A 174 -4.50 32.18 -15.88
C GLY A 174 -3.00 32.49 -15.95
N MET A 175 -2.12 31.49 -15.78
CA MET A 175 -0.67 31.66 -15.90
C MET A 175 -0.16 31.43 -17.33
N THR A 176 1.05 31.89 -17.63
CA THR A 176 1.78 31.48 -18.84
C THR A 176 2.26 30.04 -18.69
N LEU A 177 2.46 29.32 -19.80
CA LEU A 177 2.98 27.95 -19.76
C LEU A 177 4.27 27.82 -18.94
N SER A 178 5.23 28.72 -19.14
CA SER A 178 6.50 28.73 -18.40
C SER A 178 6.34 28.95 -16.89
N ALA A 179 5.37 29.77 -16.48
CA ALA A 179 5.09 30.01 -15.06
C ALA A 179 4.35 28.82 -14.44
N ALA A 180 3.40 28.24 -15.18
CA ALA A 180 2.69 27.03 -14.77
C ALA A 180 3.65 25.84 -14.59
N GLU A 181 4.55 25.59 -15.55
CA GLU A 181 5.57 24.55 -15.48
C GLU A 181 6.48 24.72 -14.26
N LEU A 182 6.98 25.94 -14.03
CA LEU A 182 7.80 26.25 -12.87
C LEU A 182 7.06 25.97 -11.56
N GLN A 183 5.79 26.38 -11.46
CA GLN A 183 4.99 26.20 -10.25
C GLN A 183 4.63 24.72 -10.00
N ILE A 184 4.31 23.97 -11.05
CA ILE A 184 4.05 22.51 -10.99
C ILE A 184 5.31 21.78 -10.54
N THR A 185 6.46 22.09 -11.14
CA THR A 185 7.75 21.45 -10.78
C THR A 185 8.18 21.82 -9.36
N THR A 186 7.99 23.08 -8.95
CA THR A 186 8.27 23.52 -7.56
C THR A 186 7.37 22.80 -6.55
N ALA A 187 6.16 22.44 -6.95
CA ALA A 187 5.23 21.65 -6.14
C ALA A 187 5.52 20.14 -6.14
N GLY A 188 6.63 19.67 -6.73
CA GLY A 188 6.99 18.24 -6.78
C GLY A 188 6.15 17.41 -7.75
N LEU A 189 5.48 18.05 -8.70
CA LEU A 189 4.63 17.44 -9.73
C LEU A 189 5.27 17.58 -11.12
N VAL A 190 4.76 16.83 -12.10
CA VAL A 190 5.28 16.85 -13.47
C VAL A 190 4.25 17.49 -14.39
N THR A 191 4.70 18.32 -15.34
CA THR A 191 3.82 18.86 -16.38
C THR A 191 3.47 17.75 -17.38
N GLY A 192 2.17 17.47 -17.55
CA GLY A 192 1.68 16.52 -18.54
C GLY A 192 1.59 17.12 -19.95
N ALA A 193 0.91 16.44 -20.87
CA ALA A 193 0.62 17.01 -22.18
C ALA A 193 -0.14 18.34 -22.08
N VAL A 194 0.23 19.26 -22.97
CA VAL A 194 -0.38 20.57 -23.10
C VAL A 194 -1.29 20.54 -24.32
N LEU A 195 -2.59 20.55 -24.08
CA LEU A 195 -3.61 20.50 -25.13
C LEU A 195 -4.00 21.92 -25.55
N PRO A 196 -3.87 22.28 -26.83
CA PRO A 196 -4.34 23.57 -27.31
C PRO A 196 -5.87 23.62 -27.32
N VAL A 197 -6.44 24.68 -26.77
CA VAL A 197 -7.88 24.96 -26.76
C VAL A 197 -8.12 26.35 -27.34
N CYS A 198 -9.16 26.49 -28.15
CA CYS A 198 -9.64 27.80 -28.56
C CYS A 198 -10.43 28.40 -27.39
N ASP A 199 -9.92 29.51 -26.84
CA ASP A 199 -10.56 30.27 -25.77
C ASP A 199 -10.22 31.74 -25.95
N ASP A 200 -11.21 32.54 -26.34
CA ASP A 200 -11.08 33.97 -26.63
C ASP A 200 -11.08 34.86 -25.38
N ARG A 201 -11.39 34.28 -24.21
CA ARG A 201 -11.36 34.99 -22.92
C ARG A 201 -9.93 35.27 -22.46
N TYR A 202 -8.96 34.51 -22.98
CA TYR A 202 -7.55 34.60 -22.60
C TYR A 202 -6.68 34.88 -23.83
N PRO A 203 -5.64 35.73 -23.72
CA PRO A 203 -4.62 35.84 -24.76
C PRO A 203 -3.98 34.47 -25.04
N ALA A 204 -3.51 34.23 -26.26
CA ALA A 204 -2.84 32.97 -26.62
C ALA A 204 -1.60 32.71 -25.74
N GLY A 205 -1.42 31.46 -25.30
CA GLY A 205 -0.31 31.05 -24.45
C GLY A 205 -0.60 31.04 -22.94
N ILE A 206 -1.86 31.24 -22.55
CA ILE A 206 -2.32 31.23 -21.15
C ILE A 206 -3.01 29.91 -20.84
N ILE A 207 -2.75 29.34 -19.66
CA ILE A 207 -3.45 28.13 -19.23
C ILE A 207 -4.91 28.46 -18.89
N VAL A 208 -5.84 27.80 -19.55
CA VAL A 208 -7.30 27.99 -19.37
C VAL A 208 -7.97 26.86 -18.61
N GLY A 209 -7.27 25.73 -18.50
CA GLY A 209 -7.74 24.56 -17.77
C GLY A 209 -6.57 23.70 -17.33
N GLN A 210 -6.78 22.95 -16.25
CA GLN A 210 -5.83 21.98 -15.74
C GLN A 210 -6.58 20.74 -15.27
N SER A 211 -5.92 19.58 -15.31
CA SER A 211 -6.41 18.34 -14.74
C SER A 211 -5.25 17.55 -14.12
N PRO A 212 -5.31 17.16 -12.84
CA PRO A 212 -6.43 17.36 -11.91
C PRO A 212 -6.68 18.85 -11.53
N PRO A 213 -7.88 19.20 -11.01
CA PRO A 213 -8.17 20.54 -10.54
C PRO A 213 -7.25 20.99 -9.40
N ALA A 214 -7.10 22.30 -9.21
CA ALA A 214 -6.30 22.86 -8.13
C ALA A 214 -6.76 22.36 -6.74
N GLY A 215 -5.79 22.11 -5.85
CA GLY A 215 -6.00 21.61 -4.49
C GLY A 215 -6.19 20.09 -4.37
N THR A 216 -6.34 19.37 -5.48
CA THR A 216 -6.42 17.91 -5.50
C THR A 216 -5.14 17.31 -4.90
N ALA A 217 -5.28 16.38 -3.95
CA ALA A 217 -4.16 15.63 -3.41
C ALA A 217 -3.73 14.54 -4.39
N VAL A 218 -2.44 14.46 -4.69
CA VAL A 218 -1.87 13.52 -5.66
C VAL A 218 -0.54 12.99 -5.13
N GLU A 219 -0.08 11.89 -5.70
CA GLU A 219 1.23 11.31 -5.40
C GLU A 219 2.37 12.19 -5.95
N PRO A 220 3.56 12.18 -5.32
CA PRO A 220 4.73 12.86 -5.85
C PRO A 220 5.05 12.42 -7.29
N GLY A 221 5.38 13.38 -8.16
CA GLY A 221 5.65 13.12 -9.57
C GLY A 221 4.40 12.92 -10.44
N SER A 222 3.18 13.06 -9.90
CA SER A 222 1.95 12.98 -10.68
C SER A 222 1.90 14.04 -11.80
N CYS A 223 1.32 13.66 -12.95
CA CYS A 223 1.20 14.53 -14.12
C CYS A 223 0.01 15.49 -14.02
N VAL A 224 0.24 16.78 -14.27
CA VAL A 224 -0.82 17.80 -14.42
C VAL A 224 -0.99 18.11 -15.91
N MET A 225 -2.10 17.66 -16.50
CA MET A 225 -2.49 17.97 -17.87
C MET A 225 -2.92 19.43 -17.96
N LEU A 226 -2.47 20.14 -18.98
CA LEU A 226 -2.78 21.57 -19.16
C LEU A 226 -3.58 21.79 -20.43
N GLN A 227 -4.51 22.74 -20.38
CA GLN A 227 -5.18 23.29 -21.55
C GLN A 227 -4.68 24.72 -21.75
N ILE A 228 -4.10 25.01 -22.91
CA ILE A 228 -3.53 26.32 -23.23
C ILE A 228 -4.39 27.04 -24.26
N SER A 229 -4.68 28.32 -24.02
CA SER A 229 -5.39 29.17 -24.98
C SER A 229 -4.58 29.33 -26.26
N THR A 230 -5.27 29.22 -27.38
CA THR A 230 -4.72 29.47 -28.71
C THR A 230 -5.64 30.40 -29.49
N ALA A 231 -5.16 30.90 -30.63
CA ALA A 231 -6.00 31.67 -31.53
C ALA A 231 -7.14 30.79 -32.09
N CYS A 232 -8.37 31.29 -32.02
CA CYS A 232 -9.53 30.65 -32.64
C CYS A 232 -9.56 30.98 -34.14
N LEU A 233 -9.64 29.94 -34.98
CA LEU A 233 -9.93 30.10 -36.40
C LEU A 233 -11.35 29.61 -36.66
N ALA A 234 -12.12 30.38 -37.42
CA ALA A 234 -13.44 29.95 -37.86
C ALA A 234 -13.30 28.98 -39.04
N VAL A 235 -13.87 27.78 -38.91
CA VAL A 235 -13.87 26.78 -39.97
C VAL A 235 -14.54 27.35 -41.22
N PRO A 236 -13.87 27.38 -42.39
CA PRO A 236 -14.42 27.99 -43.61
C PRO A 236 -15.63 27.22 -44.13
N ASN A 237 -16.56 27.91 -44.78
CA ASN A 237 -17.65 27.26 -45.50
C ASN A 237 -17.16 26.75 -46.86
N VAL A 238 -17.11 25.43 -47.00
CA VAL A 238 -16.74 24.76 -48.25
C VAL A 238 -17.88 23.97 -48.88
N SER A 239 -19.09 24.04 -48.31
CA SER A 239 -20.28 23.40 -48.88
C SER A 239 -20.55 23.92 -50.30
N GLY A 240 -20.81 23.00 -51.22
CA GLY A 240 -21.06 23.30 -52.64
C GLY A 240 -19.81 23.60 -53.48
N LEU A 241 -18.63 23.79 -52.87
CA LEU A 241 -17.38 23.97 -53.62
C LEU A 241 -16.90 22.65 -54.23
N SER A 242 -16.09 22.74 -55.28
CA SER A 242 -15.38 21.57 -55.81
C SER A 242 -14.34 21.07 -54.82
N ARG A 243 -14.04 19.77 -54.82
CA ARG A 243 -13.02 19.16 -53.95
C ARG A 243 -11.72 19.97 -53.89
N THR A 244 -11.19 20.36 -55.05
CA THR A 244 -9.93 21.10 -55.14
C THR A 244 -10.02 22.47 -54.48
N SER A 245 -11.12 23.20 -54.72
CA SER A 245 -11.34 24.53 -54.14
C SER A 245 -11.61 24.45 -52.63
N ALA A 246 -12.35 23.43 -52.18
CA ALA A 246 -12.61 23.16 -50.77
C ALA A 246 -11.31 22.86 -50.01
N LEU A 247 -10.46 21.98 -50.53
CA LEU A 247 -9.16 21.65 -49.92
C LEU A 247 -8.23 22.87 -49.88
N GLN A 248 -8.23 23.70 -50.92
CA GLN A 248 -7.47 24.94 -50.93
C GLN A 248 -7.99 25.94 -49.87
N ALA A 249 -9.30 26.11 -49.77
CA ALA A 249 -9.93 26.99 -48.78
C ALA A 249 -9.60 26.55 -47.34
N ILE A 250 -9.72 25.25 -47.03
CA ILE A 250 -9.36 24.65 -45.74
C ILE A 250 -7.91 24.94 -45.38
N ARG A 251 -6.97 24.65 -46.29
CA ARG A 251 -5.53 24.89 -46.07
C ARG A 251 -5.21 26.38 -45.91
N SER A 252 -5.81 27.24 -46.73
CA SER A 252 -5.60 28.68 -46.65
C SER A 252 -6.15 29.30 -45.36
N ALA A 253 -7.17 28.67 -44.77
CA ALA A 253 -7.74 29.04 -43.48
C ALA A 253 -6.98 28.42 -42.30
N GLY A 254 -5.84 27.74 -42.52
CA GLY A 254 -4.99 27.20 -41.46
C GLY A 254 -5.43 25.85 -40.90
N PHE A 255 -6.33 25.12 -41.57
CA PHE A 255 -6.82 23.80 -41.16
C PHE A 255 -6.19 22.66 -41.98
N ALA A 256 -6.18 21.45 -41.42
CA ALA A 256 -5.78 20.24 -42.12
C ALA A 256 -6.98 19.61 -42.85
N ALA A 257 -6.72 18.98 -44.00
CA ALA A 257 -7.75 18.19 -44.69
C ALA A 257 -7.95 16.87 -43.95
N GLY A 258 -9.20 16.57 -43.57
CA GLY A 258 -9.59 15.31 -42.93
C GLY A 258 -9.97 14.22 -43.93
N VAL A 259 -10.76 13.25 -43.48
CA VAL A 259 -11.26 12.13 -44.27
C VAL A 259 -12.31 12.60 -45.28
N VAL A 260 -12.29 12.01 -46.48
CA VAL A 260 -13.24 12.31 -47.55
C VAL A 260 -14.16 11.12 -47.81
N TRP A 261 -15.44 11.30 -47.51
CA TRP A 261 -16.52 10.34 -47.78
C TRP A 261 -17.24 10.67 -49.08
N GLN A 262 -17.97 9.71 -49.64
CA GLN A 262 -18.73 9.90 -50.87
C GLN A 262 -20.17 9.42 -50.72
N GLU A 263 -21.12 10.28 -51.07
CA GLU A 263 -22.57 10.01 -51.02
C GLU A 263 -23.25 10.56 -52.28
N CYS A 264 -24.40 10.01 -52.67
CA CYS A 264 -25.18 10.61 -53.75
C CYS A 264 -25.96 11.82 -53.24
N SER A 265 -26.08 12.86 -54.07
CA SER A 265 -26.90 14.04 -53.76
C SER A 265 -27.62 14.54 -55.00
N ASN A 266 -28.93 14.74 -54.86
CA ASN A 266 -29.77 15.31 -55.91
C ASN A 266 -29.67 16.85 -55.99
N ALA A 267 -29.07 17.50 -55.00
CA ALA A 267 -28.95 18.95 -54.91
C ALA A 267 -27.55 19.46 -55.25
N ILE A 268 -26.52 18.63 -55.10
CA ILE A 268 -25.11 19.01 -55.24
C ILE A 268 -24.48 18.25 -56.41
N ALA A 269 -23.86 18.99 -57.33
CA ALA A 269 -23.19 18.43 -58.50
C ALA A 269 -22.07 17.44 -58.11
N ALA A 270 -21.85 16.42 -58.94
CA ALA A 270 -20.80 15.42 -58.70
C ALA A 270 -19.42 16.08 -58.55
N GLY A 271 -18.65 15.64 -57.55
CA GLY A 271 -17.33 16.19 -57.22
C GLY A 271 -17.33 17.43 -56.32
N ASN A 272 -18.52 17.95 -55.95
CA ASN A 272 -18.66 19.05 -55.00
C ASN A 272 -19.02 18.56 -53.60
N VAL A 273 -18.65 19.34 -52.59
CA VAL A 273 -18.88 19.02 -51.17
C VAL A 273 -20.37 19.10 -50.83
N ILE A 274 -20.92 18.01 -50.31
CA ILE A 274 -22.27 17.92 -49.72
C ILE A 274 -22.27 18.56 -48.34
N SER A 275 -21.35 18.10 -47.48
CA SER A 275 -21.24 18.54 -46.09
C SER A 275 -19.79 18.48 -45.62
N GLN A 276 -19.53 19.19 -44.52
CA GLN A 276 -18.23 19.24 -43.86
C GLN A 276 -18.42 19.00 -42.36
N SER A 277 -17.37 18.48 -41.71
CA SER A 277 -17.29 18.38 -40.25
C SER A 277 -15.90 18.80 -39.79
N PRO A 278 -15.75 19.76 -38.87
CA PRO A 278 -16.82 20.52 -38.20
C PRO A 278 -17.62 21.44 -39.15
N PRO A 279 -18.86 21.85 -38.77
CA PRO A 279 -19.67 22.78 -39.55
C PRO A 279 -18.98 24.13 -39.77
N ALA A 280 -19.35 24.82 -40.85
CA ALA A 280 -18.81 26.15 -41.15
C ALA A 280 -19.10 27.15 -40.01
N GLY A 281 -18.11 28.00 -39.69
CA GLY A 281 -18.18 28.98 -38.62
C GLY A 281 -17.92 28.43 -37.21
N THR A 282 -17.69 27.11 -37.08
CA THR A 282 -17.22 26.53 -35.81
C THR A 282 -15.83 27.07 -35.50
N ASP A 283 -15.61 27.55 -34.27
CA ASP A 283 -14.27 27.93 -33.84
C ASP A 283 -13.47 26.67 -33.53
N ALA A 284 -12.31 26.56 -34.18
CA ALA A 284 -11.42 25.42 -34.04
C ALA A 284 -9.97 25.87 -33.98
N VAL A 285 -9.14 25.00 -33.42
CA VAL A 285 -7.71 25.24 -33.24
C VAL A 285 -7.00 25.15 -34.60
N PRO A 286 -6.02 26.01 -34.91
CA PRO A 286 -5.21 25.90 -36.11
C PRO A 286 -4.63 24.48 -36.28
N GLY A 287 -4.70 23.96 -37.50
CA GLY A 287 -4.25 22.61 -37.85
C GLY A 287 -5.27 21.50 -37.59
N SER A 288 -6.43 21.78 -36.98
CA SER A 288 -7.48 20.77 -36.81
C SER A 288 -7.99 20.26 -38.16
N GLN A 289 -8.47 19.01 -38.19
CA GLN A 289 -8.96 18.38 -39.41
C GLN A 289 -10.38 18.82 -39.76
N VAL A 290 -10.65 18.97 -41.06
CA VAL A 290 -12.01 19.16 -41.62
C VAL A 290 -12.31 18.02 -42.58
N ASP A 291 -13.22 17.13 -42.15
CA ASP A 291 -13.74 16.02 -42.95
C ASP A 291 -14.77 16.52 -43.96
N LEU A 292 -14.85 15.86 -45.11
CA LEU A 292 -15.75 16.22 -46.21
C LEU A 292 -16.58 15.04 -46.68
N VAL A 293 -17.85 15.28 -46.97
CA VAL A 293 -18.69 14.37 -47.76
C VAL A 293 -18.84 14.96 -49.15
N ILE A 294 -18.48 14.22 -50.19
CA ILE A 294 -18.49 14.67 -51.59
C ILE A 294 -19.62 13.98 -52.35
N SER A 295 -20.29 14.72 -53.22
CA SER A 295 -21.33 14.19 -54.09
C SER A 295 -20.76 13.26 -55.16
N SER A 296 -21.27 12.03 -55.24
CA SER A 296 -21.10 11.15 -56.41
C SER A 296 -22.00 11.53 -57.59
N GLY A 297 -22.89 12.52 -57.42
CA GLY A 297 -23.91 12.92 -58.38
C GLY A 297 -25.34 12.56 -57.92
N GLY A 298 -26.30 12.69 -58.83
CA GLY A 298 -27.71 12.40 -58.53
C GLY A 298 -27.91 10.96 -58.07
N CYS A 299 -28.76 10.76 -57.07
CA CYS A 299 -29.05 9.41 -56.58
C CYS A 299 -29.71 8.57 -57.68
N PRO A 300 -29.30 7.31 -57.86
CA PRO A 300 -29.86 6.46 -58.90
C PRO A 300 -31.35 6.23 -58.64
N VAL A 301 -32.12 6.18 -59.72
CA VAL A 301 -33.56 5.86 -59.71
C VAL A 301 -33.77 4.47 -60.29
N SER A 302 -34.78 3.77 -59.78
CA SER A 302 -35.13 2.44 -60.28
C SER A 302 -36.01 2.54 -61.51
N VAL A 303 -35.71 1.76 -62.55
CA VAL A 303 -36.54 1.69 -63.76
C VAL A 303 -37.89 1.06 -63.42
N PRO A 304 -39.03 1.74 -63.67
CA PRO A 304 -40.35 1.17 -63.43
C PRO A 304 -40.68 0.05 -64.42
N ALA A 305 -41.58 -0.85 -64.04
CA ALA A 305 -42.13 -1.87 -64.93
C ALA A 305 -43.21 -1.26 -65.83
N VAL A 306 -42.92 -1.12 -67.12
CA VAL A 306 -43.79 -0.52 -68.13
C VAL A 306 -44.20 -1.49 -69.24
N GLU A 307 -43.71 -2.73 -69.21
CA GLU A 307 -44.16 -3.80 -70.12
C GLU A 307 -45.67 -4.08 -69.96
N GLY A 308 -46.36 -4.25 -71.09
CA GLY A 308 -47.81 -4.47 -71.13
C GLY A 308 -48.67 -3.20 -70.98
N LEU A 309 -48.10 -2.08 -70.53
CA LEU A 309 -48.79 -0.78 -70.49
C LEU A 309 -48.95 -0.20 -71.89
N SER A 310 -49.92 0.71 -72.07
CA SER A 310 -49.97 1.53 -73.28
C SER A 310 -48.73 2.42 -73.38
N GLN A 311 -48.27 2.74 -74.59
CA GLN A 311 -47.11 3.62 -74.80
C GLN A 311 -47.23 4.93 -74.00
N SER A 312 -48.42 5.55 -73.99
CA SER A 312 -48.68 6.77 -73.23
C SER A 312 -48.55 6.58 -71.70
N ALA A 313 -49.03 5.46 -71.15
CA ALA A 313 -48.92 5.16 -69.74
C ALA A 313 -47.48 4.79 -69.34
N ALA A 314 -46.76 4.08 -70.21
CA ALA A 314 -45.34 3.78 -70.04
C ALA A 314 -44.49 5.06 -70.00
N GLN A 315 -44.70 5.98 -70.94
CA GLN A 315 -44.02 7.28 -70.97
C GLN A 315 -44.32 8.12 -69.72
N ALA A 316 -45.57 8.12 -69.25
CA ALA A 316 -45.95 8.80 -68.02
C ALA A 316 -45.28 8.19 -66.78
N ALA A 317 -45.20 6.86 -66.69
CA ALA A 317 -44.53 6.16 -65.60
C ALA A 317 -43.02 6.44 -65.57
N LEU A 318 -42.36 6.43 -66.74
CA LEU A 318 -40.96 6.81 -66.87
C LEU A 318 -40.72 8.26 -66.44
N THR A 319 -41.54 9.19 -66.93
CA THR A 319 -41.45 10.61 -66.58
C THR A 319 -41.66 10.82 -65.07
N GLY A 320 -42.62 10.12 -64.46
CA GLY A 320 -42.87 10.14 -63.02
C GLY A 320 -41.71 9.59 -62.18
N ALA A 321 -40.92 8.67 -62.74
CA ALA A 321 -39.69 8.16 -62.13
C ALA A 321 -38.46 9.04 -62.41
N ASN A 322 -38.63 10.21 -63.04
CA ASN A 322 -37.55 11.08 -63.53
C ASN A 322 -36.63 10.39 -64.55
N LEU A 323 -37.21 9.56 -65.41
CA LEU A 323 -36.58 8.92 -66.56
C LEU A 323 -37.22 9.46 -67.84
N THR A 324 -36.51 9.35 -68.96
CA THR A 324 -37.07 9.73 -70.26
C THR A 324 -37.36 8.50 -71.10
N ALA A 325 -38.43 8.53 -71.89
CA ALA A 325 -38.58 7.53 -72.95
C ALA A 325 -37.48 7.75 -74.00
N GLY A 326 -36.71 6.70 -74.26
CA GLY A 326 -35.65 6.67 -75.25
C GLY A 326 -36.18 6.40 -76.64
N LEU A 327 -35.53 5.48 -77.34
CA LEU A 327 -35.97 5.05 -78.66
C LEU A 327 -37.29 4.28 -78.55
N ILE A 328 -38.28 4.67 -79.35
CA ILE A 328 -39.55 3.94 -79.47
C ILE A 328 -39.57 3.20 -80.80
N ILE A 329 -39.44 1.89 -80.74
CA ILE A 329 -39.43 1.01 -81.90
C ILE A 329 -40.82 0.39 -82.05
N GLN A 330 -41.41 0.54 -83.23
CA GLN A 330 -42.68 -0.10 -83.55
C GLN A 330 -42.42 -1.52 -84.05
N GLN A 331 -43.01 -2.51 -83.41
CA GLN A 331 -42.91 -3.92 -83.80
C GLN A 331 -44.28 -4.54 -83.65
N CYS A 332 -44.75 -5.29 -84.64
CA CYS A 332 -46.01 -6.01 -84.52
C CYS A 332 -45.91 -7.17 -83.49
N SER A 333 -46.98 -7.48 -82.78
CA SER A 333 -47.06 -8.57 -81.80
C SER A 333 -48.44 -9.21 -81.80
N ASN A 334 -48.47 -10.55 -81.79
CA ASN A 334 -49.70 -11.33 -81.73
C ASN A 334 -50.22 -11.55 -80.30
N THR A 335 -49.40 -11.25 -79.29
CA THR A 335 -49.72 -11.45 -77.86
C THR A 335 -49.88 -10.14 -77.10
N VAL A 336 -49.37 -9.03 -77.64
CA VAL A 336 -49.44 -7.70 -77.03
C VAL A 336 -50.35 -6.83 -77.91
N PRO A 337 -51.45 -6.28 -77.38
CA PRO A 337 -52.37 -5.42 -78.12
C PRO A 337 -51.65 -4.24 -78.78
N ALA A 338 -52.12 -3.83 -79.96
CA ALA A 338 -51.59 -2.66 -80.66
C ALA A 338 -51.59 -1.43 -79.73
N GLY A 339 -50.47 -0.70 -79.70
CA GLY A 339 -50.26 0.46 -78.84
C GLY A 339 -49.67 0.17 -77.46
N ASN A 340 -49.48 -1.10 -77.07
CA ASN A 340 -48.87 -1.48 -75.79
C ASN A 340 -47.39 -1.86 -75.92
N VAL A 341 -46.62 -1.63 -74.85
CA VAL A 341 -45.18 -1.94 -74.77
C VAL A 341 -44.99 -3.45 -74.72
N ILE A 342 -44.22 -3.98 -75.66
CA ILE A 342 -43.77 -5.37 -75.76
C ILE A 342 -42.57 -5.61 -74.85
N PHE A 343 -41.64 -4.65 -74.83
CA PHE A 343 -40.35 -4.79 -74.15
C PHE A 343 -39.81 -3.42 -73.75
N GLN A 344 -39.08 -3.38 -72.64
CA GLN A 344 -38.36 -2.19 -72.17
C GLN A 344 -36.87 -2.48 -71.97
N ARG A 345 -36.00 -1.47 -72.18
CA ARG A 345 -34.58 -1.56 -71.85
C ARG A 345 -34.06 -0.23 -71.30
N PRO A 346 -33.39 -0.19 -70.14
CA PRO A 346 -33.08 -1.30 -69.22
C PRO A 346 -34.33 -1.96 -68.58
N SER A 347 -34.18 -3.17 -68.04
CA SER A 347 -35.28 -3.91 -67.42
C SER A 347 -35.73 -3.27 -66.11
N ALA A 348 -36.98 -3.54 -65.72
CA ALA A 348 -37.55 -3.05 -64.46
C ALA A 348 -36.66 -3.39 -63.26
N GLY A 349 -36.58 -2.49 -62.27
CA GLY A 349 -35.76 -2.64 -61.07
C GLY A 349 -34.32 -2.15 -61.21
N THR A 350 -33.79 -2.03 -62.44
CA THR A 350 -32.41 -1.57 -62.69
C THR A 350 -32.21 -0.16 -62.11
N LEU A 351 -31.13 0.06 -61.35
CA LEU A 351 -30.76 1.37 -60.83
C LEU A 351 -29.95 2.13 -61.87
N ILE A 352 -30.51 3.21 -62.41
CA ILE A 352 -29.85 4.06 -63.42
C ILE A 352 -29.88 5.53 -63.01
N ALA A 353 -29.02 6.34 -63.62
CA ALA A 353 -28.99 7.76 -63.35
C ALA A 353 -30.32 8.44 -63.73
N ARG A 354 -30.72 9.49 -63.02
CA ARG A 354 -31.88 10.31 -63.42
C ARG A 354 -31.72 10.86 -64.82
N GLY A 355 -32.84 10.99 -65.53
CA GLY A 355 -32.88 11.45 -66.92
C GLY A 355 -32.36 10.43 -67.93
N SER A 356 -31.95 9.24 -67.47
CA SER A 356 -31.57 8.16 -68.39
C SER A 356 -32.75 7.75 -69.24
N ALA A 357 -32.44 7.40 -70.49
CA ALA A 357 -33.41 6.92 -71.45
C ALA A 357 -33.76 5.45 -71.20
N VAL A 358 -35.05 5.12 -71.30
CA VAL A 358 -35.55 3.75 -71.37
C VAL A 358 -36.17 3.54 -72.73
N ASP A 359 -35.53 2.69 -73.55
CA ASP A 359 -36.01 2.33 -74.88
C ASP A 359 -37.25 1.43 -74.77
N LEU A 360 -38.25 1.67 -75.61
CA LEU A 360 -39.52 0.93 -75.62
C LEU A 360 -39.76 0.29 -77.00
N VAL A 361 -40.19 -0.97 -77.00
CA VAL A 361 -40.73 -1.61 -78.20
C VAL A 361 -42.25 -1.63 -78.07
N VAL A 362 -42.99 -1.05 -79.01
CA VAL A 362 -44.45 -0.89 -78.96
C VAL A 362 -45.11 -1.72 -80.05
N SER A 363 -46.20 -2.41 -79.68
CA SER A 363 -46.97 -3.26 -80.58
C SER A 363 -47.68 -2.48 -81.67
N THR A 364 -47.52 -2.85 -82.94
CA THR A 364 -48.37 -2.33 -84.05
C THR A 364 -49.60 -3.21 -84.35
N GLY A 365 -49.84 -4.25 -83.55
CA GLY A 365 -50.89 -5.24 -83.80
C GLY A 365 -50.39 -6.48 -84.54
N GLN A 366 -51.29 -7.23 -85.17
CA GLN A 366 -50.94 -8.47 -85.88
C GLN A 366 -50.13 -8.17 -87.15
N CYS A 367 -49.00 -8.85 -87.38
CA CYS A 367 -48.20 -8.57 -88.57
C CYS A 367 -48.76 -9.26 -89.82
N GLU A 368 -48.89 -8.52 -90.94
CA GLU A 368 -49.58 -8.97 -92.17
C GLU A 368 -48.70 -9.62 -93.25
N ARG A 369 -47.36 -9.60 -93.13
CA ARG A 369 -46.44 -10.38 -93.99
C ARG A 369 -45.06 -10.51 -93.35
N TYR A 370 -44.47 -11.71 -93.44
CA TYR A 370 -43.18 -11.99 -92.83
C TYR A 370 -42.17 -12.60 -93.81
N VAL A 371 -40.90 -12.31 -93.56
CA VAL A 371 -39.73 -13.04 -94.02
C VAL A 371 -39.10 -13.70 -92.81
N THR A 372 -38.68 -14.95 -92.96
CA THR A 372 -38.02 -15.69 -91.89
C THR A 372 -36.55 -15.30 -91.81
N VAL A 373 -36.10 -14.84 -90.64
CA VAL A 373 -34.69 -14.52 -90.42
C VAL A 373 -33.84 -15.79 -90.58
N PRO A 374 -32.85 -15.79 -91.49
CA PRO A 374 -32.02 -16.96 -91.72
C PRO A 374 -31.08 -17.22 -90.53
N SER A 375 -30.66 -18.47 -90.38
CA SER A 375 -29.64 -18.84 -89.40
C SER A 375 -28.25 -18.49 -89.91
N VAL A 376 -27.60 -17.53 -89.27
CA VAL A 376 -26.22 -17.13 -89.55
C VAL A 376 -25.25 -17.36 -88.39
N THR A 377 -25.75 -17.73 -87.21
CA THR A 377 -24.90 -18.16 -86.07
C THR A 377 -23.96 -19.30 -86.50
N GLY A 378 -22.67 -19.16 -86.17
CA GLY A 378 -21.62 -20.09 -86.55
C GLY A 378 -21.09 -19.96 -87.98
N LEU A 379 -21.72 -19.16 -88.85
CA LEU A 379 -21.15 -18.81 -90.15
C LEU A 379 -20.02 -17.78 -90.01
N THR A 380 -19.17 -17.67 -91.03
CA THR A 380 -18.20 -16.57 -91.12
C THR A 380 -18.94 -15.25 -91.37
N GLU A 381 -18.39 -14.14 -90.90
CA GLU A 381 -18.96 -12.79 -91.10
C GLU A 381 -19.36 -12.52 -92.57
N SER A 382 -18.49 -12.89 -93.52
CA SER A 382 -18.73 -12.77 -94.96
C SER A 382 -19.91 -13.64 -95.47
N ALA A 383 -20.02 -14.89 -95.00
CA ALA A 383 -21.11 -15.79 -95.38
C ALA A 383 -22.45 -15.38 -94.74
N ALA A 384 -22.42 -14.93 -93.49
CA ALA A 384 -23.57 -14.38 -92.79
C ALA A 384 -24.14 -13.15 -93.51
N THR A 385 -23.26 -12.22 -93.90
CA THR A 385 -23.63 -11.00 -94.64
C THR A 385 -24.31 -11.33 -95.97
N THR A 386 -23.76 -12.31 -96.70
CA THR A 386 -24.33 -12.77 -97.99
C THR A 386 -25.72 -13.39 -97.80
N LEU A 387 -25.91 -14.19 -96.74
CA LEU A 387 -27.19 -14.85 -96.49
C LEU A 387 -28.29 -13.88 -96.02
N ILE A 388 -27.94 -12.90 -95.19
CA ILE A 388 -28.87 -11.86 -94.72
C ILE A 388 -29.38 -11.04 -95.90
N THR A 389 -28.45 -10.52 -96.72
CA THR A 389 -28.77 -9.66 -97.86
C THR A 389 -29.58 -10.38 -98.95
N ALA A 390 -29.39 -11.69 -99.11
CA ALA A 390 -30.19 -12.52 -100.03
C ALA A 390 -31.65 -12.71 -99.62
N THR A 391 -32.01 -12.44 -98.36
CA THR A 391 -33.36 -12.61 -97.80
C THR A 391 -34.15 -11.31 -97.66
N GLU A 392 -33.82 -10.27 -98.45
CA GLU A 392 -34.43 -8.93 -98.34
C GLU A 392 -34.26 -8.30 -96.95
N LEU A 393 -33.28 -8.76 -96.16
CA LEU A 393 -32.87 -8.18 -94.86
C LEU A 393 -31.57 -7.41 -95.05
N TYR A 394 -31.27 -6.44 -94.19
CA TYR A 394 -30.00 -5.70 -94.26
C TYR A 394 -29.18 -5.83 -92.98
N LEU A 395 -27.86 -5.88 -93.13
CA LEU A 395 -26.93 -5.91 -92.02
C LEU A 395 -26.74 -4.50 -91.47
N ASN A 396 -26.98 -4.30 -90.17
CA ASN A 396 -26.94 -2.98 -89.55
C ASN A 396 -25.66 -2.78 -88.70
N ARG A 397 -25.54 -3.46 -87.56
CA ARG A 397 -24.35 -3.38 -86.69
C ARG A 397 -23.63 -4.72 -86.59
N ILE A 398 -22.30 -4.67 -86.62
CA ILE A 398 -21.43 -5.80 -86.26
C ILE A 398 -20.68 -5.43 -84.98
N ASP A 399 -21.10 -6.03 -83.86
CA ASP A 399 -20.40 -5.94 -82.59
C ASP A 399 -19.35 -7.04 -82.50
N ARG A 400 -18.21 -6.75 -81.88
CA ARG A 400 -17.11 -7.71 -81.69
C ARG A 400 -17.04 -8.11 -80.22
N GLN A 401 -17.09 -9.41 -79.94
CA GLN A 401 -16.98 -9.95 -78.60
C GLN A 401 -16.10 -11.19 -78.61
N CYS A 402 -15.42 -11.48 -77.51
CA CYS A 402 -14.72 -12.75 -77.36
C CYS A 402 -15.71 -13.89 -77.09
N SER A 403 -15.36 -15.11 -77.45
CA SER A 403 -16.09 -16.33 -77.14
C SER A 403 -15.16 -17.53 -77.08
N ASP A 404 -15.19 -18.27 -75.97
CA ASP A 404 -14.41 -19.49 -75.76
C ASP A 404 -14.94 -20.69 -76.57
N THR A 405 -16.15 -20.58 -77.11
CA THR A 405 -16.83 -21.67 -77.83
C THR A 405 -16.98 -21.42 -79.32
N VAL A 406 -16.84 -20.17 -79.77
CA VAL A 406 -17.03 -19.77 -81.17
C VAL A 406 -15.69 -19.29 -81.74
N PRO A 407 -15.14 -19.95 -82.78
CA PRO A 407 -13.87 -19.54 -83.39
C PRO A 407 -13.89 -18.09 -83.90
N ALA A 408 -12.72 -17.43 -83.88
CA ALA A 408 -12.56 -16.07 -84.36
C ALA A 408 -13.09 -15.89 -85.80
N GLY A 409 -13.78 -14.78 -86.05
CA GLY A 409 -14.36 -14.43 -87.34
C GLY A 409 -15.72 -15.08 -87.64
N ARG A 410 -16.29 -15.84 -86.70
CA ARG A 410 -17.64 -16.43 -86.82
C ARG A 410 -18.67 -15.70 -85.96
N VAL A 411 -19.91 -15.69 -86.41
CA VAL A 411 -21.04 -15.08 -85.69
C VAL A 411 -21.33 -15.87 -84.42
N ILE A 412 -21.20 -15.20 -83.27
CA ILE A 412 -21.60 -15.69 -81.93
C ILE A 412 -23.10 -15.63 -81.79
N ASN A 413 -23.69 -14.50 -82.14
CA ASN A 413 -25.11 -14.26 -82.00
C ASN A 413 -25.60 -13.33 -83.12
N GLN A 414 -26.88 -13.46 -83.43
CA GLN A 414 -27.58 -12.58 -84.34
C GLN A 414 -28.84 -12.06 -83.66
N THR A 415 -29.23 -10.83 -83.98
CA THR A 415 -30.52 -10.28 -83.56
C THR A 415 -31.18 -9.63 -84.76
N PRO A 416 -32.42 -9.99 -85.13
CA PRO A 416 -33.30 -10.97 -84.49
C PRO A 416 -32.81 -12.43 -84.60
N SER A 417 -33.29 -13.31 -83.71
CA SER A 417 -32.87 -14.71 -83.67
C SER A 417 -33.30 -15.48 -84.92
N THR A 418 -32.59 -16.56 -85.25
CA THR A 418 -32.96 -17.46 -86.36
C THR A 418 -34.43 -17.89 -86.29
N GLY A 419 -35.09 -17.98 -87.44
CA GLY A 419 -36.51 -18.38 -87.53
C GLY A 419 -37.49 -17.27 -87.14
N ALA A 420 -37.03 -16.13 -86.61
CA ALA A 420 -37.90 -15.00 -86.31
C ALA A 420 -38.59 -14.52 -87.58
N LEU A 421 -39.90 -14.30 -87.47
CA LEU A 421 -40.68 -13.74 -88.55
C LEU A 421 -40.61 -12.22 -88.44
N VAL A 422 -39.98 -11.59 -89.42
CA VAL A 422 -39.77 -10.14 -89.47
C VAL A 422 -40.32 -9.55 -90.75
N VAL A 423 -40.54 -8.24 -90.78
CA VAL A 423 -40.97 -7.57 -92.02
C VAL A 423 -39.83 -7.55 -93.05
N PRO A 424 -40.12 -7.58 -94.36
CA PRO A 424 -39.12 -7.34 -95.39
C PRO A 424 -38.37 -6.02 -95.14
N GLY A 425 -37.04 -6.01 -95.32
CA GLY A 425 -36.19 -4.85 -95.05
C GLY A 425 -35.80 -4.67 -93.58
N ALA A 426 -36.09 -5.60 -92.68
CA ALA A 426 -35.65 -5.53 -91.29
C ALA A 426 -34.11 -5.67 -91.15
N SER A 427 -33.55 -5.00 -90.13
CA SER A 427 -32.13 -5.08 -89.81
C SER A 427 -31.77 -6.35 -89.06
N VAL A 428 -30.61 -6.91 -89.37
CA VAL A 428 -29.95 -7.93 -88.54
C VAL A 428 -28.65 -7.32 -87.97
N ASP A 429 -28.50 -7.36 -86.65
CA ASP A 429 -27.25 -7.07 -85.94
C ASP A 429 -26.53 -8.39 -85.67
N LEU A 430 -25.20 -8.39 -85.81
CA LEU A 430 -24.35 -9.55 -85.54
C LEU A 430 -23.39 -9.26 -84.40
N VAL A 431 -23.15 -10.28 -83.58
CA VAL A 431 -22.01 -10.33 -82.67
C VAL A 431 -21.03 -11.33 -83.26
N VAL A 432 -19.82 -10.89 -83.61
CA VAL A 432 -18.77 -11.74 -84.21
C VAL A 432 -17.68 -12.01 -83.20
N SER A 433 -17.25 -13.28 -83.14
CA SER A 433 -16.19 -13.73 -82.26
C SER A 433 -14.85 -13.13 -82.66
N THR A 434 -14.13 -12.57 -81.70
CA THR A 434 -12.71 -12.22 -81.84
C THR A 434 -11.78 -13.37 -81.47
N GLY A 435 -12.31 -14.54 -81.07
CA GLY A 435 -11.57 -15.66 -80.48
C GLY A 435 -11.88 -15.83 -79.00
N GLY A 436 -11.14 -16.72 -78.32
CA GLY A 436 -11.28 -16.97 -76.88
C GLY A 436 -11.15 -15.71 -76.04
N CYS A 437 -11.85 -15.65 -74.91
CA CYS A 437 -11.77 -14.50 -74.01
C CYS A 437 -10.42 -14.44 -73.31
N PRO A 438 -9.79 -13.25 -73.22
CA PRO A 438 -8.54 -13.12 -72.51
C PRO A 438 -8.76 -13.46 -71.04
N VAL A 439 -7.95 -14.41 -70.55
CA VAL A 439 -7.92 -14.82 -69.16
C VAL A 439 -6.93 -13.91 -68.44
N ILE A 440 -7.32 -13.38 -67.28
CA ILE A 440 -6.44 -12.55 -66.45
C ILE A 440 -5.26 -13.42 -65.97
N PRO A 441 -4.01 -13.12 -66.37
CA PRO A 441 -2.85 -13.89 -65.94
C PRO A 441 -2.59 -13.66 -64.45
N ASP A 442 -1.99 -14.64 -63.78
CA ASP A 442 -1.41 -14.44 -62.44
C ASP A 442 -0.01 -13.87 -62.58
N VAL A 443 0.12 -12.59 -62.24
CA VAL A 443 1.39 -11.86 -62.22
C VAL A 443 1.88 -11.59 -60.79
N SER A 444 1.21 -12.15 -59.79
CA SER A 444 1.62 -12.04 -58.38
C SER A 444 2.99 -12.70 -58.21
N GLY A 445 3.93 -12.01 -57.56
CA GLY A 445 5.30 -12.51 -57.38
C GLY A 445 6.23 -12.34 -58.59
N LEU A 446 5.76 -11.78 -59.71
CA LEU A 446 6.60 -11.41 -60.85
C LEU A 446 7.19 -10.00 -60.68
N THR A 447 8.29 -9.73 -61.38
CA THR A 447 8.81 -8.35 -61.51
C THR A 447 7.83 -7.48 -62.29
N GLN A 448 7.89 -6.16 -62.09
CA GLN A 448 7.05 -5.20 -62.83
C GLN A 448 7.13 -5.41 -64.35
N GLU A 449 8.33 -5.61 -64.90
CA GLU A 449 8.55 -5.77 -66.34
C GLU A 449 7.96 -7.08 -66.87
N GLU A 450 8.10 -8.18 -66.12
CA GLU A 450 7.52 -9.49 -66.46
C GLU A 450 5.99 -9.46 -66.38
N ALA A 451 5.45 -8.86 -65.32
CA ALA A 451 4.02 -8.69 -65.12
C ALA A 451 3.39 -7.87 -66.25
N GLN A 452 3.99 -6.73 -66.60
CA GLN A 452 3.53 -5.88 -67.71
C GLN A 452 3.55 -6.65 -69.04
N SER A 453 4.63 -7.39 -69.30
CA SER A 453 4.77 -8.20 -70.51
C SER A 453 3.68 -9.27 -70.62
N GLN A 454 3.39 -9.98 -69.52
CA GLN A 454 2.35 -11.01 -69.50
C GLN A 454 0.94 -10.43 -69.66
N ILE A 455 0.65 -9.29 -69.04
CA ILE A 455 -0.66 -8.61 -69.16
C ILE A 455 -0.89 -8.13 -70.59
N ILE A 456 0.12 -7.52 -71.22
CA ILE A 456 0.05 -7.07 -72.62
C ILE A 456 -0.12 -8.26 -73.57
N ALA A 457 0.62 -9.36 -73.34
CA ALA A 457 0.49 -10.58 -74.14
C ALA A 457 -0.91 -11.21 -74.04
N ALA A 458 -1.59 -11.05 -72.90
CA ALA A 458 -2.98 -11.47 -72.71
C ALA A 458 -4.01 -10.49 -73.34
N GLY A 459 -3.59 -9.40 -74.00
CA GLY A 459 -4.48 -8.42 -74.61
C GLY A 459 -5.16 -7.49 -73.58
N LEU A 460 -4.56 -7.32 -72.41
CA LEU A 460 -5.01 -6.47 -71.31
C LEU A 460 -4.06 -5.26 -71.13
N THR A 461 -4.47 -4.26 -70.36
CA THR A 461 -3.67 -3.04 -70.11
C THR A 461 -3.11 -3.02 -68.68
N PRO A 462 -1.78 -2.99 -68.45
CA PRO A 462 -1.25 -2.90 -67.09
C PRO A 462 -1.29 -1.45 -66.57
N ALA A 463 -1.62 -1.28 -65.28
CA ALA A 463 -1.53 0.01 -64.59
C ALA A 463 -0.97 -0.17 -63.18
N ILE A 464 -0.11 0.75 -62.74
CA ILE A 464 0.40 0.75 -61.35
C ILE A 464 -0.56 1.59 -60.50
N LEU A 465 -1.23 0.95 -59.55
CA LEU A 465 -2.18 1.61 -58.67
C LEU A 465 -1.50 2.23 -57.45
N ALA A 466 -0.56 1.50 -56.84
CA ALA A 466 0.14 1.92 -55.65
C ALA A 466 1.48 1.17 -55.49
N GLN A 467 2.34 1.70 -54.62
CA GLN A 467 3.53 1.03 -54.08
C GLN A 467 3.36 0.91 -52.57
N GLN A 468 3.72 -0.24 -51.99
CA GLN A 468 3.65 -0.49 -50.55
C GLN A 468 4.84 -1.35 -50.09
N CYS A 469 5.26 -1.24 -48.84
CA CYS A 469 6.28 -2.15 -48.29
C CYS A 469 5.67 -3.52 -47.97
N HIS A 470 6.47 -4.58 -48.05
CA HIS A 470 6.05 -5.96 -47.77
C HIS A 470 7.22 -6.76 -47.21
N GLU A 471 7.04 -7.42 -46.07
CA GLU A 471 8.12 -8.04 -45.29
C GLU A 471 8.92 -9.11 -46.05
N THR A 472 8.25 -9.85 -46.94
CA THR A 472 8.82 -11.00 -47.65
C THR A 472 8.93 -10.84 -49.17
N VAL A 473 8.39 -9.76 -49.74
CA VAL A 473 8.35 -9.57 -51.19
C VAL A 473 9.37 -8.51 -51.56
N SER A 474 10.35 -8.87 -52.38
CA SER A 474 11.43 -8.00 -52.83
C SER A 474 10.92 -6.73 -53.51
N ALA A 475 11.66 -5.63 -53.40
CA ALA A 475 11.33 -4.38 -54.08
C ALA A 475 11.18 -4.59 -55.61
N GLY A 476 10.16 -3.97 -56.21
CA GLY A 476 9.86 -4.08 -57.65
C GLY A 476 9.03 -5.29 -58.07
N VAL A 477 8.63 -6.15 -57.12
CA VAL A 477 7.79 -7.33 -57.36
C VAL A 477 6.32 -7.02 -57.07
N VAL A 478 5.40 -7.57 -57.88
CA VAL A 478 3.95 -7.41 -57.68
C VAL A 478 3.51 -8.14 -56.41
N ILE A 479 2.92 -7.38 -55.48
CA ILE A 479 2.30 -7.91 -54.24
C ILE A 479 0.89 -8.42 -54.53
N SER A 480 0.13 -7.64 -55.27
CA SER A 480 -1.26 -7.97 -55.58
C SER A 480 -1.67 -7.33 -56.89
N GLN A 481 -2.61 -8.00 -57.56
CA GLN A 481 -3.26 -7.50 -58.76
C GLN A 481 -4.78 -7.40 -58.56
N SER A 482 -5.41 -6.50 -59.29
CA SER A 482 -6.87 -6.43 -59.42
C SER A 482 -7.26 -6.12 -60.86
N PRO A 483 -8.16 -6.90 -61.48
CA PRO A 483 -8.93 -8.01 -60.90
C PRO A 483 -8.10 -9.29 -60.65
N ALA A 484 -8.65 -10.23 -59.87
CA ALA A 484 -7.99 -11.48 -59.47
C ALA A 484 -7.67 -12.40 -60.69
N PRO A 485 -6.61 -13.22 -60.62
CA PRO A 485 -6.21 -14.09 -61.72
C PRO A 485 -7.25 -15.18 -62.04
N GLY A 486 -7.21 -15.67 -63.29
CA GLY A 486 -8.04 -16.77 -63.77
C GLY A 486 -9.44 -16.38 -64.27
N GLY A 487 -9.91 -15.15 -64.00
CA GLY A 487 -11.16 -14.65 -64.55
C GLY A 487 -11.05 -14.33 -66.05
N SER A 488 -12.05 -14.71 -66.85
CA SER A 488 -12.18 -14.22 -68.23
C SER A 488 -12.70 -12.79 -68.22
N THR A 489 -12.10 -11.92 -69.03
CA THR A 489 -12.46 -10.49 -69.09
C THR A 489 -12.55 -10.00 -70.53
N VAL A 490 -12.98 -8.75 -70.72
CA VAL A 490 -13.08 -8.12 -72.04
C VAL A 490 -11.70 -7.63 -72.48
N LEU A 491 -11.40 -7.74 -73.77
CA LEU A 491 -10.15 -7.26 -74.37
C LEU A 491 -9.91 -5.77 -74.03
N GLY A 492 -8.68 -5.43 -73.64
CA GLY A 492 -8.26 -4.07 -73.30
C GLY A 492 -8.51 -3.64 -71.85
N ASN A 493 -9.20 -4.45 -71.03
CA ASN A 493 -9.43 -4.13 -69.62
C ASN A 493 -8.11 -3.95 -68.84
N THR A 494 -8.15 -3.06 -67.85
CA THR A 494 -6.98 -2.71 -67.05
C THR A 494 -6.77 -3.66 -65.87
N VAL A 495 -5.52 -4.11 -65.69
CA VAL A 495 -5.06 -4.85 -64.51
C VAL A 495 -4.21 -3.90 -63.67
N ASN A 496 -4.75 -3.54 -62.51
CA ASN A 496 -4.10 -2.69 -61.52
C ASN A 496 -3.14 -3.50 -60.67
N LEU A 497 -1.89 -3.06 -60.57
CA LEU A 497 -0.82 -3.71 -59.83
C LEU A 497 -0.45 -2.88 -58.60
N VAL A 498 -0.18 -3.58 -57.50
CA VAL A 498 0.47 -3.01 -56.33
C VAL A 498 1.87 -3.61 -56.21
N LEU A 499 2.89 -2.76 -56.23
CA LEU A 499 4.30 -3.18 -56.22
C LEU A 499 4.90 -3.09 -54.82
N SER A 500 5.80 -4.00 -54.50
CA SER A 500 6.58 -3.97 -53.26
C SER A 500 7.69 -2.93 -53.34
N THR A 501 7.91 -2.20 -52.25
CA THR A 501 9.11 -1.38 -52.02
C THR A 501 10.17 -2.12 -51.19
N GLY A 502 9.96 -3.40 -50.88
CA GLY A 502 10.81 -4.22 -50.00
C GLY A 502 10.28 -4.32 -48.56
N PRO A 503 11.03 -4.96 -47.63
CA PRO A 503 10.65 -5.09 -46.22
C PRO A 503 10.37 -3.73 -45.57
N CYS A 504 9.42 -3.68 -44.64
CA CYS A 504 9.06 -2.45 -43.92
C CYS A 504 10.13 -2.06 -42.87
N ASN A 505 11.32 -1.72 -43.34
CA ASN A 505 12.47 -1.35 -42.53
C ASN A 505 12.88 0.10 -42.80
N ALA A 506 13.27 0.80 -41.75
CA ALA A 506 14.06 2.02 -41.81
C ALA A 506 15.55 1.66 -41.81
N VAL A 507 16.38 2.49 -42.45
CA VAL A 507 17.84 2.37 -42.36
C VAL A 507 18.32 3.35 -41.30
N VAL A 508 19.07 2.87 -40.31
CA VAL A 508 19.62 3.74 -39.26
C VAL A 508 20.57 4.77 -39.89
N PRO A 509 20.27 6.08 -39.84
CA PRO A 509 21.16 7.12 -40.36
C PRO A 509 22.40 7.24 -39.47
N ASP A 510 23.51 7.69 -40.06
CA ASP A 510 24.71 8.01 -39.29
C ASP A 510 24.50 9.35 -38.56
N VAL A 511 24.37 9.26 -37.24
CA VAL A 511 24.24 10.45 -36.37
C VAL A 511 25.53 10.78 -35.63
N THR A 512 26.64 10.08 -35.92
CA THR A 512 27.93 10.37 -35.28
C THR A 512 28.42 11.78 -35.63
N GLY A 513 28.95 12.50 -34.63
CA GLY A 513 29.43 13.87 -34.77
C GLY A 513 28.33 14.95 -34.84
N LEU A 514 27.06 14.59 -35.00
CA LEU A 514 25.94 15.53 -34.93
C LEU A 514 25.75 16.05 -33.50
N GLN A 515 25.21 17.25 -33.38
CA GLN A 515 24.77 17.79 -32.10
C GLN A 515 23.52 17.04 -31.63
N GLU A 516 23.34 16.87 -30.33
CA GLU A 516 22.15 16.19 -29.76
C GLU A 516 20.83 16.73 -30.33
N THR A 517 20.73 18.05 -30.48
CA THR A 517 19.57 18.76 -31.04
C THR A 517 19.31 18.47 -32.52
N GLU A 518 20.30 17.93 -33.24
CA GLU A 518 20.21 17.57 -34.66
C GLU A 518 20.04 16.05 -34.87
N ALA A 519 20.60 15.24 -33.96
CA ALA A 519 20.55 13.78 -34.03
C ALA A 519 19.12 13.24 -33.85
N GLY A 520 18.33 13.82 -32.94
CA GLY A 520 16.93 13.43 -32.72
C GLY A 520 16.07 13.60 -33.98
N PRO A 521 15.98 14.81 -34.56
CA PRO A 521 15.27 15.03 -35.82
C PRO A 521 15.75 14.16 -36.99
N ALA A 522 17.05 13.86 -37.07
CA ALA A 522 17.60 12.97 -38.10
C ALA A 522 17.09 11.53 -37.96
N LEU A 523 16.95 11.02 -36.72
CA LEU A 523 16.38 9.70 -36.45
C LEU A 523 14.86 9.68 -36.70
N GLU A 524 14.14 10.71 -36.28
CA GLU A 524 12.69 10.82 -36.51
C GLU A 524 12.34 10.90 -38.00
N ALA A 525 13.12 11.65 -38.79
CA ALA A 525 12.97 11.73 -40.24
C ALA A 525 13.19 10.37 -40.93
N ALA A 526 13.97 9.47 -40.33
CA ALA A 526 14.16 8.09 -40.78
C ALA A 526 13.07 7.14 -40.27
N GLY A 527 12.08 7.62 -39.51
CA GLY A 527 11.02 6.80 -38.92
C GLY A 527 11.49 5.96 -37.73
N LEU A 528 12.54 6.43 -37.04
CA LEU A 528 13.12 5.81 -35.83
C LEU A 528 12.84 6.71 -34.62
N VAL A 529 12.95 6.16 -33.42
CA VAL A 529 12.81 6.92 -32.17
C VAL A 529 14.15 6.98 -31.45
N VAL A 530 14.40 8.07 -30.71
CA VAL A 530 15.58 8.18 -29.86
C VAL A 530 15.43 7.20 -28.69
N GLY A 531 16.42 6.34 -28.50
CA GLY A 531 16.48 5.36 -27.43
C GLY A 531 17.12 5.92 -26.15
N GLN A 532 17.84 5.06 -25.43
CA GLN A 532 18.60 5.50 -24.27
C GLN A 532 19.76 6.42 -24.66
N MET A 533 19.87 7.52 -23.93
CA MET A 533 20.96 8.48 -24.05
C MET A 533 21.93 8.24 -22.90
N SER A 534 23.21 8.05 -23.23
CA SER A 534 24.27 7.92 -22.24
C SER A 534 25.38 8.92 -22.52
N VAL A 535 26.05 9.40 -21.48
CA VAL A 535 27.17 10.34 -21.62
C VAL A 535 28.47 9.60 -21.35
N GLN A 536 29.44 9.74 -22.25
CA GLN A 536 30.81 9.27 -22.05
C GLN A 536 31.78 10.42 -22.28
N CYS A 537 32.91 10.44 -21.57
CA CYS A 537 33.96 11.39 -21.88
C CYS A 537 34.66 11.01 -23.20
N SER A 538 35.12 12.01 -23.94
CA SER A 538 35.89 11.83 -25.16
C SER A 538 36.84 13.00 -25.34
N ASP A 539 38.13 12.71 -25.52
CA ASP A 539 39.15 13.72 -25.82
C ASP A 539 39.15 14.17 -27.29
N THR A 540 38.37 13.49 -28.14
CA THR A 540 38.33 13.70 -29.60
C THR A 540 37.00 14.25 -30.10
N VAL A 541 35.93 14.15 -29.31
CA VAL A 541 34.58 14.59 -29.67
C VAL A 541 34.15 15.72 -28.73
N GLU A 542 33.80 16.88 -29.29
CA GLU A 542 33.32 18.03 -28.51
C GLU A 542 32.09 17.68 -27.65
N ALA A 543 31.98 18.31 -26.48
CA ALA A 543 30.85 18.10 -25.58
C ALA A 543 29.50 18.40 -26.27
N GLY A 544 28.50 17.54 -26.06
CA GLY A 544 27.16 17.66 -26.65
C GLY A 544 27.01 17.08 -28.07
N ARG A 545 28.06 16.45 -28.62
CA ARG A 545 27.99 15.71 -29.89
C ARG A 545 27.92 14.21 -29.67
N VAL A 546 27.29 13.49 -30.60
CA VAL A 546 27.18 12.03 -30.56
C VAL A 546 28.54 11.38 -30.86
N ILE A 547 29.03 10.56 -29.93
CA ILE A 547 30.23 9.71 -30.07
C ILE A 547 29.89 8.48 -30.92
N SER A 548 28.80 7.80 -30.58
CA SER A 548 28.38 6.56 -31.23
C SER A 548 26.89 6.33 -31.05
N HIS A 549 26.34 5.43 -31.85
CA HIS A 549 24.95 5.02 -31.72
C HIS A 549 24.80 3.52 -32.00
N THR A 550 23.74 2.92 -31.43
CA THR A 550 23.39 1.52 -31.64
C THR A 550 21.88 1.40 -31.90
N PRO A 551 21.44 0.73 -32.97
CA PRO A 551 22.23 -0.01 -33.96
C PRO A 551 23.14 0.90 -34.82
N ALA A 552 24.18 0.32 -35.43
CA ALA A 552 25.17 1.08 -36.20
C ALA A 552 24.57 1.65 -37.50
N ALA A 553 25.17 2.71 -38.03
CA ALA A 553 24.72 3.35 -39.25
C ALA A 553 24.61 2.35 -40.41
N GLY A 554 23.56 2.49 -41.23
CA GLY A 554 23.28 1.60 -42.35
C GLY A 554 22.57 0.30 -41.97
N THR A 555 22.36 0.01 -40.68
CA THR A 555 21.64 -1.19 -40.24
C THR A 555 20.16 -1.06 -40.60
N PRO A 556 19.55 -2.03 -41.32
CA PRO A 556 18.11 -2.05 -41.53
C PRO A 556 17.42 -2.52 -40.24
N VAL A 557 16.48 -1.72 -39.74
CA VAL A 557 15.70 -1.99 -38.53
C VAL A 557 14.23 -1.75 -38.82
N SER A 558 13.35 -2.34 -38.03
CA SER A 558 11.91 -2.04 -38.14
C SER A 558 11.65 -0.58 -37.77
N TYR A 559 10.63 0.02 -38.39
CA TYR A 559 10.17 1.37 -38.03
C TYR A 559 9.84 1.46 -36.53
N GLY A 560 10.16 2.61 -35.93
CA GLY A 560 9.88 2.88 -34.51
C GLY A 560 10.81 2.18 -33.52
N ILE A 561 11.86 1.48 -33.98
CA ILE A 561 12.88 0.92 -33.08
C ILE A 561 13.71 2.05 -32.44
N PRO A 562 14.01 1.96 -31.12
CA PRO A 562 14.87 2.93 -30.45
C PRO A 562 16.33 2.81 -30.91
N VAL A 563 16.95 3.95 -31.23
CA VAL A 563 18.40 4.06 -31.47
C VAL A 563 19.04 4.70 -30.24
N ASN A 564 19.83 3.93 -29.51
CA ASN A 564 20.57 4.41 -28.35
C ASN A 564 21.76 5.25 -28.82
N ILE A 565 21.98 6.40 -28.20
CA ILE A 565 23.06 7.32 -28.55
C ILE A 565 23.98 7.57 -27.36
N VAL A 566 25.28 7.60 -27.63
CA VAL A 566 26.32 7.97 -26.66
C VAL A 566 26.77 9.38 -27.00
N ILE A 567 26.62 10.30 -26.07
CA ILE A 567 26.96 11.73 -26.23
C ILE A 567 28.28 12.00 -25.52
N SER A 568 29.11 12.85 -26.11
CA SER A 568 30.35 13.30 -25.49
C SER A 568 30.06 14.28 -24.35
N GLY A 569 30.59 13.99 -23.16
CA GLY A 569 30.67 14.92 -22.04
C GLY A 569 31.88 15.87 -22.13
N GLY A 570 32.68 15.79 -23.20
CA GLY A 570 33.95 16.51 -23.34
C GLY A 570 35.15 15.72 -22.81
N ASN A 571 36.28 16.40 -22.63
CA ASN A 571 37.57 15.79 -22.30
C ASN A 571 37.51 14.90 -21.05
N CYS A 572 38.23 13.78 -21.11
CA CYS A 572 38.38 12.85 -20.02
C CYS A 572 39.35 13.42 -18.97
N LEU A 573 38.84 13.73 -17.79
CA LEU A 573 39.62 14.12 -16.63
C LEU A 573 39.72 12.95 -15.64
N THR A 574 40.86 12.83 -14.97
CA THR A 574 41.05 11.80 -13.94
C THR A 574 40.50 12.27 -12.60
N ALA A 575 39.61 11.47 -12.01
CA ALA A 575 39.02 11.72 -10.70
C ALA A 575 40.10 11.82 -9.60
N PRO A 576 40.20 12.94 -8.86
CA PRO A 576 41.14 13.06 -7.76
C PRO A 576 40.72 12.18 -6.58
N GLY A 577 41.70 11.75 -5.78
CA GLY A 577 41.47 11.02 -4.54
C GLY A 577 41.30 11.97 -3.36
N VAL A 578 40.07 12.07 -2.84
CA VAL A 578 39.70 12.93 -1.71
C VAL A 578 39.29 12.15 -0.46
N THR A 579 39.24 10.81 -0.52
CA THR A 579 39.03 9.97 0.66
C THR A 579 40.10 10.23 1.72
N GLY A 580 39.69 10.39 2.97
CA GLY A 580 40.57 10.70 4.10
C GLY A 580 40.94 12.18 4.24
N GLN A 581 40.47 13.05 3.35
CA GLN A 581 40.65 14.50 3.46
C GLN A 581 39.47 15.15 4.21
N PRO A 582 39.69 16.27 4.92
CA PRO A 582 38.62 17.12 5.43
C PRO A 582 37.69 17.56 4.28
N LEU A 583 36.39 17.69 4.54
CA LEU A 583 35.41 18.07 3.51
C LEU A 583 35.80 19.33 2.73
N GLY A 584 36.30 20.37 3.40
CA GLY A 584 36.71 21.62 2.73
C GLY A 584 37.88 21.43 1.75
N ASP A 585 38.85 20.59 2.11
CA ASP A 585 40.00 20.28 1.26
C ASP A 585 39.58 19.40 0.07
N ALA A 586 38.71 18.41 0.34
CA ALA A 586 38.11 17.56 -0.68
C ALA A 586 37.29 18.36 -1.71
N GLN A 587 36.49 19.32 -1.25
CA GLN A 587 35.71 20.21 -2.11
C GLN A 587 36.62 21.07 -2.99
N SER A 588 37.70 21.61 -2.42
CA SER A 588 38.68 22.42 -3.15
C SER A 588 39.41 21.57 -4.20
N ALA A 589 39.87 20.37 -3.84
CA ALA A 589 40.55 19.45 -4.75
C ALA A 589 39.67 19.01 -5.93
N LEU A 590 38.36 18.84 -5.71
CA LEU A 590 37.40 18.53 -6.78
C LEU A 590 37.17 19.74 -7.70
N GLN A 591 36.98 20.93 -7.12
CA GLN A 591 36.79 22.16 -7.90
C GLN A 591 38.02 22.50 -8.75
N ASP A 592 39.22 22.41 -8.17
CA ASP A 592 40.50 22.63 -8.87
C ASP A 592 40.72 21.59 -9.99
N GLY A 593 40.19 20.37 -9.81
CA GLY A 593 40.17 19.31 -10.82
C GLY A 593 39.14 19.53 -11.94
N GLY A 594 38.35 20.60 -11.89
CA GLY A 594 37.29 20.88 -12.87
C GLY A 594 36.02 20.04 -12.66
N PHE A 595 35.80 19.54 -11.44
CA PHE A 595 34.63 18.74 -11.05
C PHE A 595 33.71 19.53 -10.12
N SER A 596 32.46 19.09 -10.04
CA SER A 596 31.48 19.65 -9.11
C SER A 596 31.29 18.72 -7.91
N VAL A 597 30.91 19.29 -6.77
CA VAL A 597 30.57 18.50 -5.57
C VAL A 597 29.08 18.24 -5.63
N GLY A 598 28.70 16.95 -5.61
CA GLY A 598 27.32 16.50 -5.60
C GLY A 598 26.75 16.41 -4.18
N THR A 599 26.07 15.32 -3.87
CA THR A 599 25.49 15.13 -2.54
C THR A 599 26.57 14.80 -1.50
N VAL A 600 26.43 15.37 -0.31
CA VAL A 600 27.27 15.06 0.86
C VAL A 600 26.40 14.33 1.88
N ALA A 601 26.59 13.03 1.99
CA ALA A 601 25.91 12.18 2.97
C ALA A 601 26.78 12.01 4.24
N GLN A 602 26.14 11.74 5.37
CA GLN A 602 26.84 11.45 6.62
C GLN A 602 26.70 9.98 6.99
N SER A 603 27.78 9.37 7.46
CA SER A 603 27.78 8.04 8.07
C SER A 603 28.71 8.04 9.28
N CYS A 604 28.41 7.24 10.29
CA CYS A 604 29.35 7.06 11.40
C CYS A 604 30.57 6.24 10.95
N SER A 605 31.72 6.49 11.58
CA SER A 605 32.96 5.75 11.37
C SER A 605 33.83 5.78 12.63
N ASP A 606 34.28 4.62 13.07
CA ASP A 606 35.16 4.48 14.23
C ASP A 606 36.64 4.80 13.93
N SER A 607 37.01 4.88 12.65
CA SER A 607 38.39 5.03 12.20
C SER A 607 38.66 6.36 11.47
N ILE A 608 37.62 7.05 11.02
CA ILE A 608 37.72 8.31 10.27
C ILE A 608 37.19 9.45 11.14
N ALA A 609 38.02 10.50 11.31
CA ALA A 609 37.67 11.67 12.10
C ALA A 609 36.42 12.38 11.55
N GLU A 610 35.61 12.94 12.45
CA GLU A 610 34.41 13.69 12.08
C GLU A 610 34.72 14.79 11.05
N GLY A 611 33.85 14.95 10.05
CA GLY A 611 34.01 15.93 8.96
C GLY A 611 35.01 15.52 7.87
N THR A 612 35.56 14.30 7.93
CA THR A 612 36.48 13.75 6.93
C THR A 612 35.75 12.82 5.97
N VAL A 613 36.15 12.80 4.70
CA VAL A 613 35.54 11.94 3.67
C VAL A 613 35.84 10.46 3.92
N ILE A 614 34.80 9.66 4.12
CA ILE A 614 34.81 8.19 4.21
C ILE A 614 34.91 7.57 2.82
N SER A 615 34.12 8.06 1.88
CA SER A 615 34.10 7.55 0.51
C SER A 615 33.69 8.63 -0.48
N GLN A 616 34.08 8.43 -1.74
CA GLN A 616 33.74 9.26 -2.87
C GLN A 616 33.16 8.39 -3.99
N ASN A 617 32.23 8.95 -4.75
CA ASN A 617 31.76 8.38 -6.01
C ASN A 617 31.61 9.51 -7.03
N PRO A 618 32.25 9.47 -8.21
CA PRO A 618 33.13 8.42 -8.75
C PRO A 618 34.37 8.09 -7.91
N PRO A 619 34.91 6.85 -7.97
CA PRO A 619 36.09 6.46 -7.21
C PRO A 619 37.35 7.18 -7.73
N ALA A 620 38.36 7.30 -6.87
CA ALA A 620 39.63 7.92 -7.23
C ALA A 620 40.28 7.21 -8.43
N GLY A 621 40.82 7.98 -9.38
CA GLY A 621 41.42 7.47 -10.61
C GLY A 621 40.43 7.12 -11.73
N ALA A 622 39.12 7.21 -11.50
CA ALA A 622 38.12 7.07 -12.56
C ALA A 622 38.29 8.12 -13.66
N SER A 623 38.16 7.74 -14.92
CA SER A 623 38.15 8.66 -16.06
C SER A 623 36.73 9.16 -16.28
N VAL A 624 36.48 10.44 -16.03
CA VAL A 624 35.14 11.05 -16.07
C VAL A 624 35.18 12.38 -16.81
N ALA A 625 34.04 12.81 -17.32
CA ALA A 625 33.95 14.07 -18.07
C ALA A 625 34.17 15.27 -17.14
N ALA A 626 34.70 16.37 -17.69
CA ALA A 626 34.76 17.65 -16.98
C ALA A 626 33.38 18.08 -16.46
N GLY A 627 33.31 18.63 -15.26
CA GLY A 627 32.06 19.05 -14.61
C GLY A 627 31.28 17.93 -13.90
N THR A 628 31.71 16.66 -14.00
CA THR A 628 31.08 15.53 -13.29
C THR A 628 30.93 15.83 -11.80
N SER A 629 29.77 15.50 -11.23
CA SER A 629 29.48 15.68 -9.79
C SER A 629 29.98 14.51 -8.95
N PHE A 630 30.72 14.78 -7.89
CA PHE A 630 31.20 13.78 -6.93
C PHE A 630 30.34 13.75 -5.68
N ASN A 631 29.69 12.63 -5.43
CA ASN A 631 28.98 12.37 -4.19
C ASN A 631 29.98 11.90 -3.14
N LEU A 632 29.93 12.51 -1.96
CA LEU A 632 30.84 12.25 -0.85
C LEU A 632 30.05 11.71 0.34
N VAL A 633 30.62 10.71 1.02
CA VAL A 633 30.16 10.31 2.36
C VAL A 633 31.21 10.80 3.35
N ILE A 634 30.79 11.58 4.34
CA ILE A 634 31.66 12.09 5.40
C ILE A 634 31.36 11.40 6.73
N SER A 635 32.37 11.36 7.60
CA SER A 635 32.24 10.82 8.96
C SER A 635 31.46 11.78 9.86
N SER A 636 30.43 11.26 10.53
CA SER A 636 29.74 11.93 11.64
C SER A 636 30.37 11.60 13.01
N GLY A 637 31.57 11.03 13.03
CA GLY A 637 32.24 10.53 14.24
C GLY A 637 31.98 9.04 14.53
N PRO A 638 32.43 8.52 15.69
CA PRO A 638 32.29 7.11 16.07
C PRO A 638 30.82 6.67 16.09
N CYS A 639 30.56 5.40 15.76
CA CYS A 639 29.21 4.89 15.74
C CYS A 639 28.62 4.83 17.17
N PRO A 640 27.38 5.33 17.39
CA PRO A 640 26.75 5.26 18.69
C PRO A 640 26.52 3.81 19.10
N VAL A 641 26.66 3.53 20.39
CA VAL A 641 26.41 2.24 21.02
C VAL A 641 25.21 2.33 21.95
N THR A 642 24.44 1.26 22.00
CA THR A 642 23.25 1.17 22.86
C THR A 642 23.64 0.84 24.29
N VAL A 643 23.11 1.60 25.26
CA VAL A 643 23.27 1.28 26.68
C VAL A 643 22.54 -0.03 27.01
N PRO A 644 23.24 -1.09 27.46
CA PRO A 644 22.64 -2.39 27.75
C PRO A 644 21.81 -2.35 29.04
N ALA A 645 20.92 -3.34 29.23
CA ALA A 645 20.16 -3.53 30.46
C ALA A 645 21.01 -4.26 31.52
N LEU A 646 21.26 -3.59 32.65
CA LEU A 646 22.12 -4.05 33.74
C LEU A 646 21.35 -4.35 35.02
N GLU A 647 20.08 -3.94 35.13
CA GLU A 647 19.24 -4.19 36.32
C GLU A 647 19.16 -5.68 36.68
N GLY A 648 19.27 -5.98 37.97
CA GLY A 648 19.31 -7.35 38.52
C GLY A 648 20.62 -8.10 38.29
N ARG A 649 21.57 -7.57 37.50
CA ARG A 649 22.89 -8.20 37.30
C ARG A 649 23.83 -7.87 38.46
N SER A 650 24.77 -8.76 38.75
CA SER A 650 25.83 -8.48 39.73
C SER A 650 26.77 -7.40 39.20
N LYS A 651 27.42 -6.66 40.10
CA LYS A 651 28.43 -5.65 39.73
C LYS A 651 29.45 -6.18 38.71
N ALA A 652 30.05 -7.34 38.96
CA ALA A 652 31.08 -7.91 38.08
C ALA A 652 30.53 -8.25 36.67
N VAL A 653 29.28 -8.72 36.58
CA VAL A 653 28.64 -9.01 35.30
C VAL A 653 28.30 -7.71 34.57
N ALA A 654 27.81 -6.69 35.29
CA ALA A 654 27.52 -5.38 34.72
C ALA A 654 28.77 -4.69 34.16
N GLU A 655 29.89 -4.74 34.87
CA GLU A 655 31.19 -4.21 34.42
C GLU A 655 31.68 -4.92 33.15
N ALA A 656 31.52 -6.24 33.07
CA ALA A 656 31.87 -7.02 31.88
C ALA A 656 30.97 -6.67 30.68
N ILE A 657 29.66 -6.55 30.89
CA ILE A 657 28.69 -6.16 29.85
C ILE A 657 29.00 -4.76 29.32
N LEU A 658 29.29 -3.80 30.21
CA LEU A 658 29.66 -2.44 29.81
C LEU A 658 30.97 -2.42 29.01
N THR A 659 31.98 -3.17 29.43
CA THR A 659 33.26 -3.28 28.73
C THR A 659 33.09 -3.85 27.31
N VAL A 660 32.28 -4.92 27.17
CA VAL A 660 31.94 -5.51 25.86
C VAL A 660 31.16 -4.51 25.00
N GLY A 661 30.25 -3.73 25.60
CA GLY A 661 29.50 -2.67 24.94
C GLY A 661 30.31 -1.41 24.60
N ARG A 662 31.64 -1.40 24.81
CA ARG A 662 32.52 -0.23 24.67
C ARG A 662 32.06 0.97 25.52
N LEU A 663 31.48 0.70 26.68
CA LEU A 663 31.06 1.69 27.67
C LEU A 663 31.96 1.60 28.90
N THR A 664 31.99 2.65 29.70
CA THR A 664 32.76 2.68 30.95
C THR A 664 31.84 2.66 32.17
N VAL A 665 32.35 2.18 33.29
CA VAL A 665 31.63 2.20 34.56
C VAL A 665 31.76 3.60 35.14
N GLY A 666 30.63 4.26 35.36
CA GLY A 666 30.56 5.59 35.98
C GLY A 666 30.59 5.54 37.49
N ALA A 667 29.91 6.50 38.12
CA ALA A 667 29.73 6.53 39.56
C ALA A 667 28.92 5.31 40.03
N VAL A 668 29.44 4.60 41.04
CA VAL A 668 28.73 3.51 41.70
C VAL A 668 28.23 4.00 43.05
N THR A 669 26.92 4.06 43.20
CA THR A 669 26.24 4.40 44.45
C THR A 669 25.48 3.19 44.99
N THR A 670 25.07 3.24 46.25
CA THR A 670 24.32 2.15 46.88
C THR A 670 22.97 2.65 47.38
N ALA A 671 21.92 1.85 47.18
CA ALA A 671 20.59 2.08 47.74
C ALA A 671 20.05 0.78 48.35
N CYS A 672 19.24 0.88 49.41
CA CYS A 672 18.57 -0.29 49.95
C CYS A 672 17.50 -0.79 48.96
N SER A 673 17.29 -2.10 48.92
CA SER A 673 16.26 -2.73 48.08
C SER A 673 15.79 -4.03 48.72
N ASP A 674 14.46 -4.17 48.81
CA ASP A 674 13.81 -5.38 49.35
C ASP A 674 13.63 -6.48 48.27
N THR A 675 13.83 -6.13 47.00
CA THR A 675 13.52 -6.98 45.84
C THR A 675 14.75 -7.37 45.03
N VAL A 676 15.85 -6.63 45.14
CA VAL A 676 17.08 -6.85 44.37
C VAL A 676 18.15 -7.46 45.27
N ALA A 677 18.80 -8.52 44.79
CA ALA A 677 19.84 -9.22 45.54
C ALA A 677 21.00 -8.29 45.91
N LEU A 678 21.58 -8.48 47.11
CA LEU A 678 22.72 -7.71 47.61
C LEU A 678 23.85 -7.62 46.55
N ASN A 679 24.36 -6.42 46.32
CA ASN A 679 25.38 -6.07 45.31
C ASN A 679 24.96 -6.26 43.83
N ALA A 680 23.67 -6.48 43.54
CA ALA A 680 23.14 -6.40 42.19
C ALA A 680 22.67 -4.96 41.86
N VAL A 681 22.62 -4.63 40.57
CA VAL A 681 22.22 -3.31 40.07
C VAL A 681 20.71 -3.12 40.27
N VAL A 682 20.34 -2.08 41.01
CA VAL A 682 18.96 -1.61 41.25
C VAL A 682 18.53 -0.58 40.22
N GLY A 683 19.49 0.16 39.66
CA GLY A 683 19.22 1.16 38.64
C GLY A 683 20.50 1.57 37.92
N GLN A 684 20.33 2.10 36.71
CA GLN A 684 21.42 2.58 35.86
C GLN A 684 21.08 3.94 35.26
N SER A 685 22.11 4.73 34.94
CA SER A 685 21.96 5.98 34.19
C SER A 685 23.14 6.17 33.24
N PRO A 686 22.92 6.38 31.92
CA PRO A 686 21.62 6.47 31.22
C PRO A 686 20.78 5.16 31.25
N PRO A 687 19.45 5.22 31.03
CA PRO A 687 18.60 4.03 31.03
C PRO A 687 18.92 3.11 29.85
N SER A 688 18.56 1.84 29.96
CA SER A 688 18.78 0.86 28.89
C SER A 688 18.09 1.28 27.59
N GLY A 689 18.72 1.01 26.44
CA GLY A 689 18.22 1.39 25.12
C GLY A 689 18.66 2.77 24.63
N THR A 690 19.25 3.60 25.51
CA THR A 690 19.77 4.93 25.12
C THR A 690 20.96 4.79 24.16
N GLN A 691 20.98 5.56 23.07
CA GLN A 691 22.14 5.65 22.16
C GLN A 691 23.16 6.65 22.72
N VAL A 692 24.40 6.21 22.94
CA VAL A 692 25.49 7.06 23.46
C VAL A 692 26.78 6.80 22.70
N LEU A 693 27.75 7.71 22.81
CA LEU A 693 29.05 7.50 22.18
C LEU A 693 29.84 6.40 22.92
N PRO A 694 30.70 5.64 22.21
CA PRO A 694 31.64 4.73 22.85
C PRO A 694 32.49 5.43 23.91
N GLY A 695 32.69 4.79 25.04
CA GLY A 695 33.42 5.30 26.20
C GLY A 695 32.54 6.02 27.23
N THR A 696 31.27 6.28 26.90
CA THR A 696 30.32 6.93 27.83
C THR A 696 30.21 6.15 29.14
N ALA A 697 30.23 6.88 30.25
CA ALA A 697 30.14 6.32 31.59
C ALA A 697 28.68 6.01 31.95
N VAL A 698 28.41 4.77 32.36
CA VAL A 698 27.10 4.35 32.89
C VAL A 698 27.19 4.25 34.41
N ASN A 699 26.48 5.14 35.10
CA ASN A 699 26.39 5.16 36.55
C ASN A 699 25.52 4.00 37.03
N LEU A 700 25.93 3.33 38.11
CA LEU A 700 25.24 2.17 38.67
C LEU A 700 24.77 2.46 40.10
N VAL A 701 23.56 2.02 40.43
CA VAL A 701 23.03 1.99 41.79
C VAL A 701 22.99 0.53 42.21
N LEU A 702 23.74 0.13 43.24
CA LEU A 702 23.80 -1.25 43.74
C LEU A 702 22.93 -1.44 44.98
N ALA A 703 22.35 -2.62 45.14
CA ALA A 703 21.57 -2.98 46.32
C ALA A 703 22.49 -3.15 47.54
N SER A 704 22.24 -2.41 48.62
CA SER A 704 22.94 -2.53 49.90
C SER A 704 22.29 -3.50 50.91
N GLY A 705 21.23 -4.21 50.49
CA GLY A 705 20.41 -5.09 51.35
C GLY A 705 18.99 -4.54 51.57
N PRO A 706 18.13 -5.27 52.31
CA PRO A 706 16.75 -4.87 52.55
C PRO A 706 16.68 -3.55 53.32
N CYS A 707 15.65 -2.75 53.05
CA CYS A 707 15.42 -1.45 53.68
C CYS A 707 14.93 -1.55 55.14
N THR A 708 14.78 -2.76 55.67
CA THR A 708 14.31 -3.05 57.03
C THR A 708 15.42 -3.62 57.92
N VAL A 709 15.53 -3.10 59.13
CA VAL A 709 16.38 -3.62 60.22
C VAL A 709 15.52 -4.01 61.42
N THR A 710 15.95 -5.02 62.18
CA THR A 710 15.25 -5.45 63.40
C THR A 710 15.51 -4.47 64.54
N MET A 711 14.45 -3.96 65.18
CA MET A 711 14.52 -3.08 66.35
C MET A 711 15.28 -3.76 67.50
N PRO A 712 16.43 -3.23 67.94
CA PRO A 712 17.13 -3.75 69.11
C PRO A 712 16.26 -3.61 70.36
N ALA A 713 16.28 -4.62 71.23
CA ALA A 713 15.67 -4.53 72.56
C ALA A 713 16.67 -3.88 73.53
N VAL A 714 16.37 -2.65 73.96
CA VAL A 714 17.14 -1.85 74.91
C VAL A 714 16.42 -1.65 76.26
N THR A 715 15.23 -2.25 76.44
CA THR A 715 14.56 -2.31 77.75
C THR A 715 15.44 -3.04 78.78
N GLY A 716 15.60 -2.46 79.97
CA GLY A 716 16.47 -2.97 81.05
C GLY A 716 17.96 -2.65 80.88
N GLN A 717 18.34 -1.95 79.81
CA GLN A 717 19.69 -1.37 79.67
C GLN A 717 19.73 0.04 80.26
N THR A 718 20.92 0.54 80.57
CA THR A 718 21.08 1.95 80.94
C THR A 718 20.74 2.86 79.76
N GLU A 719 20.29 4.10 80.01
CA GLU A 719 20.01 5.06 78.93
C GLU A 719 21.23 5.25 78.01
N ALA A 720 22.43 5.27 78.58
CA ALA A 720 23.68 5.41 77.83
C ALA A 720 23.93 4.22 76.88
N ASP A 721 23.78 3.00 77.39
CA ASP A 721 23.95 1.78 76.58
C ASP A 721 22.84 1.66 75.53
N ALA A 722 21.59 1.99 75.90
CA ALA A 722 20.45 2.00 74.99
C ALA A 722 20.68 2.94 73.80
N ARG A 723 21.16 4.16 74.05
CA ARG A 723 21.51 5.12 72.98
C ARG A 723 22.61 4.58 72.07
N GLN A 724 23.63 3.94 72.63
CA GLN A 724 24.74 3.41 71.84
C GLN A 724 24.32 2.21 70.98
N ILE A 725 23.49 1.31 71.53
CA ILE A 725 22.92 0.15 70.81
C ILE A 725 22.02 0.63 69.66
N LEU A 726 21.15 1.60 69.91
CA LEU A 726 20.25 2.15 68.89
C LEU A 726 21.01 2.91 67.80
N LEU A 727 22.03 3.69 68.16
CA LEU A 727 22.89 4.38 67.21
C LEU A 727 23.66 3.41 66.31
N ALA A 728 24.21 2.33 66.89
CA ALA A 728 24.91 1.30 66.13
C ALA A 728 23.99 0.54 65.15
N ALA A 729 22.70 0.46 65.45
CA ALA A 729 21.67 -0.10 64.57
C ALA A 729 21.12 0.90 63.52
N GLY A 730 21.70 2.10 63.41
CA GLY A 730 21.26 3.12 62.45
C GLY A 730 19.94 3.81 62.84
N MET A 731 19.60 3.79 64.13
CA MET A 731 18.40 4.43 64.68
C MET A 731 18.78 5.68 65.46
N SER A 732 17.81 6.60 65.62
CA SER A 732 18.01 7.83 66.40
C SER A 732 17.02 7.89 67.55
N VAL A 733 17.49 8.29 68.74
CA VAL A 733 16.61 8.47 69.91
C VAL A 733 16.00 9.86 69.83
N SER A 734 14.67 9.95 69.76
CA SER A 734 13.96 11.22 69.60
C SER A 734 13.58 11.85 70.94
N THR A 735 12.77 11.15 71.74
CA THR A 735 12.24 11.65 73.00
C THR A 735 12.63 10.71 74.14
N VAL A 736 13.14 11.26 75.23
CA VAL A 736 13.38 10.53 76.49
C VAL A 736 12.53 11.14 77.59
N THR A 737 11.72 10.31 78.23
CA THR A 737 10.84 10.70 79.34
C THR A 737 11.28 9.97 80.61
N TYR A 738 11.19 10.62 81.77
CA TYR A 738 11.61 10.06 83.05
C TYR A 738 10.41 9.84 83.96
N GLU A 739 10.26 8.62 84.49
CA GLU A 739 9.20 8.26 85.42
C GLU A 739 9.80 7.65 86.71
N CYS A 740 9.16 7.84 87.86
CA CYS A 740 9.58 7.14 89.08
C CYS A 740 8.84 5.80 89.15
N ASP A 741 9.58 4.71 89.29
CA ASP A 741 9.07 3.34 89.36
C ASP A 741 10.04 2.48 90.20
N GLY A 742 9.76 1.19 90.36
CA GLY A 742 10.62 0.23 91.07
C GLY A 742 11.89 -0.19 90.30
N VAL A 743 12.06 0.24 89.05
CA VAL A 743 13.24 -0.05 88.21
C VAL A 743 14.45 0.78 88.71
N PRO A 744 15.68 0.22 88.76
CA PRO A 744 16.88 0.98 89.10
C PRO A 744 16.98 2.29 88.31
N LYS A 745 17.48 3.33 88.96
CA LYS A 745 17.65 4.64 88.33
C LYS A 745 18.54 4.52 87.09
N ASP A 746 18.18 5.26 86.04
CA ASP A 746 18.89 5.38 84.76
C ASP A 746 18.74 4.18 83.80
N GLU A 747 17.89 3.19 84.12
CA GLU A 747 17.52 2.09 83.21
C GLU A 747 16.25 2.40 82.39
N VAL A 748 16.22 1.91 81.13
CA VAL A 748 15.08 2.04 80.22
C VAL A 748 13.94 1.11 80.67
N ILE A 749 12.80 1.71 81.03
CA ILE A 749 11.54 1.05 81.39
C ILE A 749 10.83 0.52 80.15
N SER A 750 10.80 1.32 79.08
CA SER A 750 10.20 0.91 77.81
C SER A 750 10.76 1.68 76.63
N GLN A 751 10.62 1.09 75.44
CA GLN A 751 10.99 1.69 74.16
C GLN A 751 9.81 1.62 73.20
N THR A 752 9.74 2.55 72.25
CA THR A 752 8.80 2.50 71.13
C THR A 752 9.50 2.96 69.84
N PRO A 753 9.47 2.18 68.74
CA PRO A 753 8.90 0.83 68.59
C PRO A 753 9.52 -0.26 69.48
N ALA A 754 8.76 -1.33 69.74
CA ALA A 754 9.19 -2.44 70.61
C ALA A 754 10.32 -3.27 69.99
N GLY A 755 11.20 -3.81 70.83
CA GLY A 755 12.30 -4.68 70.41
C GLY A 755 11.80 -5.90 69.64
N GLY A 756 12.50 -6.26 68.55
CA GLY A 756 12.18 -7.40 67.69
C GLY A 756 11.30 -7.08 66.47
N VAL A 757 10.72 -5.88 66.36
CA VAL A 757 9.91 -5.47 65.21
C VAL A 757 10.81 -4.99 64.05
N LEU A 758 10.45 -5.34 62.81
CA LEU A 758 11.12 -4.80 61.62
C LEU A 758 10.73 -3.34 61.41
N VAL A 759 11.73 -2.47 61.32
CA VAL A 759 11.55 -1.03 61.10
C VAL A 759 12.47 -0.55 59.98
N THR A 760 12.15 0.58 59.36
CA THR A 760 13.04 1.18 58.35
C THR A 760 14.27 1.77 59.00
N VAL A 761 15.41 1.69 58.31
CA VAL A 761 16.66 2.35 58.75
C VAL A 761 16.39 3.86 58.95
N GLY A 762 16.85 4.43 60.06
CA GLY A 762 16.58 5.83 60.43
C GLY A 762 15.31 6.06 61.25
N THR A 763 14.55 5.01 61.59
CA THR A 763 13.40 5.11 62.50
C THR A 763 13.78 5.76 63.84
N GLN A 764 12.94 6.68 64.31
CA GLN A 764 13.11 7.36 65.59
C GLN A 764 12.56 6.51 66.75
N VAL A 765 13.34 6.40 67.82
CA VAL A 765 13.00 5.60 69.01
C VAL A 765 12.73 6.51 70.20
N THR A 766 11.60 6.29 70.86
CA THR A 766 11.25 6.95 72.13
C THR A 766 11.59 6.03 73.29
N LEU A 767 12.22 6.57 74.35
CA LEU A 767 12.59 5.84 75.56
C LEU A 767 11.88 6.42 76.80
N VAL A 768 11.43 5.53 77.68
CA VAL A 768 11.01 5.86 79.05
C VAL A 768 12.10 5.34 79.99
N VAL A 769 12.66 6.19 80.83
CA VAL A 769 13.82 5.88 81.71
C VAL A 769 13.44 6.09 83.18
N SER A 770 13.91 5.20 84.06
CA SER A 770 13.61 5.29 85.49
C SER A 770 14.39 6.41 86.18
N SER A 771 13.67 7.22 86.97
CA SER A 771 14.24 8.24 87.87
C SER A 771 14.49 7.74 89.29
N GLY A 772 14.23 6.45 89.57
CA GLY A 772 14.38 5.80 90.88
C GLY A 772 13.07 5.64 91.67
N PRO A 773 13.11 5.01 92.88
CA PRO A 773 11.91 4.71 93.65
C PRO A 773 11.18 5.97 94.14
N CYS A 774 9.86 6.01 93.97
CA CYS A 774 9.04 7.17 94.35
C CYS A 774 9.09 7.44 95.87
N PRO A 775 9.21 8.71 96.31
CA PRO A 775 9.23 9.06 97.74
C PRO A 775 7.83 8.97 98.41
N PRO A 776 7.73 8.54 99.70
CA PRO A 776 6.45 8.47 100.41
C PRO A 776 5.98 9.86 100.89
N ARG A 777 4.65 10.12 100.86
CA ARG A 777 4.02 11.35 101.37
C ARG A 777 3.52 11.16 102.81
N THR A 778 3.87 12.07 103.73
CA THR A 778 3.33 12.17 105.11
C THR A 778 2.97 13.63 105.45
N ILE A 779 1.96 13.86 106.29
CA ILE A 779 1.56 15.18 106.83
C ILE A 779 1.99 15.24 108.31
N SER A 780 2.61 16.35 108.75
CA SER A 780 3.19 16.49 110.10
C SER A 780 2.13 16.90 111.14
N VAL A 781 2.10 16.21 112.29
CA VAL A 781 1.13 16.46 113.38
C VAL A 781 1.54 17.69 114.20
N PRO A 782 0.64 18.64 114.49
CA PRO A 782 0.97 19.87 115.24
C PRO A 782 1.00 19.66 116.76
N ASP A 783 1.60 20.58 117.52
CA ASP A 783 1.56 20.56 119.00
C ASP A 783 0.26 21.17 119.56
N LEU A 784 -0.51 20.37 120.28
CA LEU A 784 -1.81 20.68 120.86
C LEU A 784 -1.79 20.58 122.40
N VAL A 785 -0.65 20.22 123.01
CA VAL A 785 -0.51 20.13 124.47
C VAL A 785 -0.60 21.53 125.08
N GLY A 786 -1.39 21.67 126.15
CA GLY A 786 -1.66 22.95 126.83
C GLY A 786 -2.79 23.77 126.21
N GLN A 787 -3.36 23.35 125.07
CA GLN A 787 -4.53 24.00 124.48
C GLN A 787 -5.84 23.53 125.09
N ASN A 788 -6.88 24.36 124.97
CA ASN A 788 -8.23 23.94 125.30
C ASN A 788 -8.71 22.88 124.29
N GLN A 789 -9.29 21.79 124.78
CA GLN A 789 -9.74 20.63 124.01
C GLN A 789 -10.59 21.01 122.78
N ILE A 790 -11.51 21.97 122.93
CA ILE A 790 -12.41 22.37 121.85
C ILE A 790 -11.64 23.07 120.72
N SER A 791 -10.60 23.83 121.07
CA SER A 791 -9.73 24.51 120.10
C SER A 791 -8.80 23.51 119.39
N ALA A 792 -8.22 22.56 120.15
CA ALA A 792 -7.37 21.50 119.61
C ALA A 792 -8.11 20.61 118.60
N VAL A 793 -9.35 20.21 118.92
CA VAL A 793 -10.21 19.41 118.02
C VAL A 793 -10.56 20.17 116.75
N SER A 794 -10.94 21.46 116.86
CA SER A 794 -11.27 22.27 115.69
C SER A 794 -10.09 22.43 114.72
N TRP A 795 -8.86 22.49 115.24
CA TRP A 795 -7.67 22.69 114.42
C TRP A 795 -7.23 21.41 113.70
N LEU A 796 -7.32 20.25 114.38
CA LEU A 796 -7.08 18.94 113.77
C LEU A 796 -7.99 18.71 112.55
N VAL A 797 -9.28 19.00 112.69
CA VAL A 797 -10.26 18.86 111.60
C VAL A 797 -9.94 19.81 110.43
N SER A 798 -9.53 21.05 110.72
CA SER A 798 -9.17 22.02 109.66
C SER A 798 -7.90 21.66 108.89
N SER A 799 -7.01 20.86 109.49
CA SER A 799 -5.76 20.39 108.86
C SER A 799 -5.92 19.03 108.16
N GLY A 800 -7.16 18.56 107.99
CA GLY A 800 -7.47 17.30 107.31
C GLY A 800 -7.21 16.04 108.14
N LEU A 801 -6.95 16.18 109.45
CA LEU A 801 -6.69 15.08 110.38
C LEU A 801 -7.96 14.76 111.19
N GLN A 802 -8.25 13.47 111.41
CA GLN A 802 -9.38 13.06 112.23
C GLN A 802 -8.97 12.90 113.70
N VAL A 803 -9.81 13.37 114.62
CA VAL A 803 -9.60 13.14 116.05
C VAL A 803 -9.89 11.67 116.39
N GLY A 804 -8.94 11.03 117.06
CA GLY A 804 -9.03 9.68 117.59
C GLY A 804 -9.80 9.62 118.91
N THR A 805 -9.48 8.64 119.74
CA THR A 805 -10.06 8.50 121.08
C THR A 805 -9.67 9.69 121.96
N VAL A 806 -10.57 10.08 122.87
CA VAL A 806 -10.25 11.06 123.91
C VAL A 806 -10.36 10.42 125.28
N THR A 807 -9.24 10.32 126.00
CA THR A 807 -9.16 9.78 127.37
C THR A 807 -9.11 10.92 128.39
N GLN A 808 -9.71 10.72 129.58
CA GLN A 808 -9.75 11.73 130.64
C GLN A 808 -9.01 11.27 131.90
N GLU A 809 -8.19 12.17 132.46
CA GLU A 809 -7.43 11.96 133.70
C GLU A 809 -7.66 13.10 134.70
N CYS A 810 -7.48 12.84 136.00
CA CYS A 810 -7.66 13.82 137.09
C CYS A 810 -6.30 14.40 137.56
N SER A 811 -6.24 15.72 137.78
CA SER A 811 -5.06 16.47 138.22
C SER A 811 -5.43 17.65 139.11
N ASP A 812 -4.71 17.83 140.20
CA ASP A 812 -4.95 18.89 141.19
C ASP A 812 -4.31 20.25 140.80
N SER A 813 -3.57 20.30 139.68
CA SER A 813 -2.74 21.45 139.28
C SER A 813 -3.01 22.04 137.89
N ILE A 814 -3.90 21.42 137.09
CA ILE A 814 -4.20 21.85 135.71
C ILE A 814 -5.71 22.13 135.56
N ALA A 815 -6.07 23.24 134.90
CA ALA A 815 -7.46 23.63 134.69
C ALA A 815 -8.21 22.65 133.77
N GLY A 816 -9.45 22.30 134.14
CA GLY A 816 -10.31 21.38 133.37
C GLY A 816 -10.56 21.83 131.92
N GLY A 817 -10.51 20.86 131.01
CA GLY A 817 -10.70 21.04 129.56
C GLY A 817 -9.42 21.30 128.77
N THR A 818 -8.23 21.15 129.38
CA THR A 818 -6.93 21.36 128.71
C THR A 818 -6.34 20.03 128.25
N VAL A 819 -5.78 19.98 127.04
CA VAL A 819 -5.04 18.83 126.51
C VAL A 819 -3.73 18.72 127.26
N ILE A 820 -3.45 17.59 127.87
CA ILE A 820 -2.20 17.38 128.64
C ILE A 820 -1.22 16.45 127.93
N ARG A 821 -1.71 15.66 126.97
CA ARG A 821 -0.92 14.76 126.14
C ARG A 821 -1.63 14.54 124.80
N GLN A 822 -0.85 14.36 123.74
CA GLN A 822 -1.33 13.99 122.41
C GLN A 822 -0.50 12.83 121.85
N ASP A 823 -1.11 11.99 121.02
CA ASP A 823 -0.43 10.91 120.31
C ASP A 823 -0.93 10.84 118.85
N PRO A 824 -0.04 10.91 117.84
CA PRO A 824 1.41 11.01 117.95
C PRO A 824 1.91 12.41 118.36
N GLU A 825 3.11 12.44 118.94
CA GLU A 825 3.75 13.66 119.42
C GLU A 825 3.94 14.68 118.28
N ALA A 826 4.02 15.96 118.66
CA ALA A 826 4.17 17.04 117.69
C ALA A 826 5.38 16.83 116.76
N GLY A 827 5.15 16.99 115.46
CA GLY A 827 6.14 16.79 114.40
C GLY A 827 6.10 15.40 113.75
N ALA A 828 5.45 14.40 114.35
CA ALA A 828 5.36 13.06 113.78
C ALA A 828 4.53 13.02 112.48
N GLY A 829 4.95 12.22 111.51
CA GLY A 829 4.19 12.00 110.27
C GLY A 829 3.05 11.02 110.52
N ALA A 830 1.80 11.51 110.63
CA ALA A 830 0.64 10.66 110.82
C ALA A 830 -0.14 10.53 109.51
N LEU A 831 -0.63 9.32 109.23
CA LEU A 831 -1.36 9.10 108.00
C LEU A 831 -2.78 9.64 108.09
N PHE A 832 -3.60 9.39 109.13
CA PHE A 832 -4.98 9.95 109.16
C PHE A 832 -5.67 10.09 110.55
N ARG A 833 -5.01 9.90 111.72
CA ARG A 833 -5.68 9.98 113.06
C ARG A 833 -4.78 10.46 114.20
N VAL A 834 -5.29 11.29 115.13
CA VAL A 834 -4.57 11.81 116.33
C VAL A 834 -5.41 11.67 117.60
N GLU A 835 -4.91 10.99 118.63
CA GLU A 835 -5.53 10.77 119.95
C GLU A 835 -5.21 11.94 120.92
N LEU A 836 -6.18 12.38 121.72
CA LEU A 836 -6.04 13.52 122.64
C LEU A 836 -6.43 13.16 124.07
N GLU A 837 -5.71 13.64 125.08
CA GLU A 837 -6.06 13.42 126.50
C GLU A 837 -6.38 14.71 127.23
N CYS A 838 -7.56 14.77 127.89
CA CYS A 838 -8.12 16.01 128.44
C CYS A 838 -8.62 15.86 129.90
N HIS A 839 -8.57 16.94 130.69
CA HIS A 839 -9.02 16.95 132.09
C HIS A 839 -10.52 17.32 132.28
N GLN A 840 -11.23 16.75 133.27
CA GLN A 840 -12.57 17.21 133.73
C GLN A 840 -12.65 17.25 135.27
N VAL A 841 -13.31 18.27 135.83
CA VAL A 841 -13.45 18.49 137.30
C VAL A 841 -14.86 18.12 137.74
N PHE A 842 -15.03 17.12 138.62
CA PHE A 842 -16.28 16.90 139.35
C PHE A 842 -16.02 16.63 140.85
N ARG A 843 -16.69 17.40 141.73
CA ARG A 843 -16.72 17.17 143.19
C ARG A 843 -17.52 15.91 143.53
N ARG A 844 -17.02 15.11 144.48
CA ARG A 844 -17.59 13.85 144.99
C ARG A 844 -19.07 13.90 145.39
N HIS A 845 -19.82 12.84 145.05
CA HIS A 845 -20.50 11.94 146.01
C HIS A 845 -20.68 10.52 145.38
N PRO A 846 -20.79 9.43 146.17
CA PRO A 846 -20.49 8.06 145.73
C PRO A 846 -21.71 7.24 145.28
N GLY A 847 -21.52 6.42 144.23
CA GLY A 847 -22.42 5.34 143.79
C GLY A 847 -22.19 4.94 142.32
N ASP A 848 -21.94 3.64 142.10
CA ASP A 848 -22.14 2.83 140.87
C ASP A 848 -21.22 2.93 139.63
N GLU A 849 -20.33 1.93 139.51
CA GLU A 849 -20.36 0.77 138.58
C GLU A 849 -20.77 0.90 137.07
N VAL A 850 -19.85 0.38 136.21
CA VAL A 850 -19.99 -0.43 134.96
C VAL A 850 -20.26 0.16 133.53
N ILE A 851 -19.55 -0.43 132.55
CA ILE A 851 -19.95 -1.00 131.20
C ILE A 851 -19.24 -0.44 129.94
N ALA A 852 -18.82 -1.44 129.12
CA ALA A 852 -18.09 -1.49 127.85
C ALA A 852 -18.82 -0.98 126.56
N VAL A 853 -18.14 -1.03 125.39
CA VAL A 853 -18.49 -1.86 124.18
C VAL A 853 -17.75 -1.42 122.87
N HIS A 854 -17.50 -2.42 122.01
CA HIS A 854 -16.93 -2.63 120.64
C HIS A 854 -17.13 -1.67 119.42
N GLY A 855 -16.32 -1.91 118.35
CA GLY A 855 -16.78 -1.89 116.93
C GLY A 855 -15.69 -1.93 115.81
N LYS A 856 -15.83 -2.79 114.77
CA LYS A 856 -14.97 -3.02 113.56
C LYS A 856 -15.52 -2.34 112.27
N GLY A 857 -14.73 -2.19 111.18
CA GLY A 857 -15.23 -2.02 109.78
C GLY A 857 -14.17 -1.86 108.64
N GLN A 858 -14.40 -2.51 107.47
CA GLN A 858 -13.62 -2.55 106.20
C GLN A 858 -14.19 -1.64 105.06
N ALA A 859 -13.45 -1.39 103.94
CA ALA A 859 -13.99 -1.20 102.56
C ALA A 859 -12.91 -1.20 101.43
N MET A 860 -13.33 -1.37 100.16
CA MET A 860 -12.67 -1.93 98.95
C MET A 860 -13.08 -1.16 97.64
N LEU A 861 -12.35 -1.33 96.49
CA LEU A 861 -12.76 -1.34 95.03
C LEU A 861 -12.56 -0.16 93.99
N ILE A 862 -11.67 -0.41 92.97
CA ILE A 862 -11.64 -0.37 91.45
C ILE A 862 -12.09 0.82 90.48
N PRO A 863 -11.83 0.79 89.11
CA PRO A 863 -11.30 1.93 88.29
C PRO A 863 -12.15 2.28 87.02
N PHE A 864 -11.63 3.04 86.03
CA PHE A 864 -12.24 3.17 84.68
C PHE A 864 -11.22 3.46 83.55
N ARG A 865 -11.53 2.97 82.33
CA ARG A 865 -10.83 3.11 81.03
C ARG A 865 -11.88 3.46 79.96
N ASP A 866 -11.58 4.33 78.97
CA ASP A 866 -11.74 4.14 77.50
C ASP A 866 -11.89 5.41 76.61
N HIS A 867 -11.11 5.40 75.51
CA HIS A 867 -11.33 5.71 74.07
C HIS A 867 -12.08 6.96 73.49
N VAL A 868 -11.55 7.48 72.37
CA VAL A 868 -12.08 7.59 70.96
C VAL A 868 -11.27 8.66 70.17
N ILE A 869 -10.43 8.32 69.17
CA ILE A 869 -10.59 8.28 67.67
C ILE A 869 -11.03 9.58 66.97
N GLY A 870 -10.19 10.04 66.02
CA GLY A 870 -10.40 11.21 65.16
C GLY A 870 -10.92 10.88 63.74
N VAL A 871 -11.22 11.94 62.98
CA VAL A 871 -11.75 11.94 61.61
C VAL A 871 -10.93 12.86 60.71
N ASN A 872 -10.60 12.34 59.51
CA ASN A 872 -10.25 12.91 58.19
C ASN A 872 -9.61 14.30 58.04
N GLU A 873 -8.57 14.38 57.19
CA GLU A 873 -8.69 15.09 55.90
C GLU A 873 -7.58 14.73 54.89
N VAL A 874 -7.84 15.09 53.64
CA VAL A 874 -7.30 14.62 52.36
C VAL A 874 -6.51 15.73 51.66
N LYS A 875 -5.61 15.32 50.73
CA LYS A 875 -4.85 16.06 49.68
C LYS A 875 -3.54 16.72 50.12
N VAL A 876 -2.43 16.59 49.40
CA VAL A 876 -2.14 16.13 48.02
C VAL A 876 -0.99 15.13 48.05
#